data_AF-A0A7S0AB38-F1
#
_entry.id   AF-A0A7S0AB38-F1
#
_cell.length_a   1.000
_cell.length_b   1.000
_cell.length_c   1.000
_cell.angle_alpha   90.00
_cell.angle_beta   90.00
_cell.angle_gamma   90.00
#
_symmetry.space_group_name_H-M   'P 1'
#
loop_
_entity.id
_entity.type
_entity.pdbx_description
1 polymer ?
#
loop_
_entity_poly.entity_id
_entity_poly.type
_entity_poly.pdbx_seq_one_letter_code
_entity_poly.pdbx_strand_id
1 'polypeptide(L)'
;MGAAPSCCDYCAAKLAAHSGRDEILEEASEPPEPSGSLVYIEHDAASPSKDGSTTEASLRRGSCTRCVKDISVLRTAGVGIVAVLPDQLDKTKLATFREALHCQGIDTSSWGLNGAKSVEHLFWEAYQQRGCLLTGVNELGKLKRVTRIVKIKLISEIYGVDHTLFSRMQFMHDGQNVQRKQVLLRKLKWENRTDEDVQCNESFYAEACPHTEDLRQGCRKALQERLGLPLKWQQQHLQEEPHKYAYHTEDNVESDGYPGLLTLYCIHQVSFRVMDPEHCQCLGLPQGQEFATSEGDFNFNAQHCEDGLPIGSQLNIWMWAREQQSSPAPGAKSGAGGKTTLPAASAAPKAPAPTKSWETELRLIKRVPLPVLSAQALERVRDRLNVKLLHPPSGALWAALDGQKTDWSVVKRMARSIMDPKYSLSQFNKDLVAFPELNLYLLEEDSGSDQHVVQDVTSSGRTKGDEYQRTVGAFFAIYWLMRLEVDGKDGFSFGVDDKWAPMKPSGSDDRRLYPADKRINFHASGKWDYFKRLLTNAGLIERNKWGICKVNEKRMVSLLSLTAIHDIMKMDLLLPEVQVAHAPYHGYAKEDRIGDHDTALAYVMEHFPEMLPSFRGLDPDERHSVRFTQCNLCFNHGWFVQAEAPPGAIFTKFRQCLIRDHMSKIGSRDVSLYFVHWLTDLAGAEPTPLGGCEKFVVKFPLPVLNSFLRSFEFVERIVDHTETEVMEEYLKVRWVEHVPSPGPVPTGESAIALMRLLCMAQMSAPPVLKVYPELSEDDQAVLNSEMALTGCVGQSYSSDLIPKDVRDHPKGPAFLIYYGPAFLQNLGNDQAVFRLSVLAEVYRCARQLWPASIAKVASSVTVRIDTIKALSTNDLLQVIKQGDLWLLVKHNDSEAFIERSSKKKLNKFIANGQSIQILDLSYLQPTY
;
A
#
# COMPACT_ATOMS: atom_id res chain seq x y z
N MET A 1 -67.34 -11.56 3.91
CA MET A 1 -68.19 -11.96 2.77
C MET A 1 -67.29 -12.05 1.54
N GLY A 2 -67.26 -13.23 0.89
CA GLY A 2 -66.74 -13.54 -0.48
C GLY A 2 -65.28 -13.20 -0.78
N ALA A 3 -64.30 -14.11 -0.72
CA ALA A 3 -64.04 -15.29 -1.57
C ALA A 3 -63.62 -14.96 -3.02
N ALA A 4 -62.38 -15.32 -3.38
CA ALA A 4 -61.90 -15.51 -4.75
C ALA A 4 -60.82 -16.63 -4.76
N PRO A 5 -60.93 -17.64 -5.65
CA PRO A 5 -59.88 -18.64 -5.88
C PRO A 5 -59.40 -18.72 -7.34
N SER A 6 -58.20 -19.29 -7.51
CA SER A 6 -57.71 -20.09 -8.67
C SER A 6 -57.53 -19.39 -10.02
N CYS A 7 -56.80 -19.91 -11.02
CA CYS A 7 -55.59 -20.72 -11.17
C CYS A 7 -55.40 -20.83 -12.71
N CYS A 8 -54.14 -20.91 -13.15
CA CYS A 8 -53.66 -21.61 -14.36
C CYS A 8 -53.88 -21.13 -15.82
N ASP A 9 -52.73 -21.17 -16.52
CA ASP A 9 -52.43 -21.63 -17.88
C ASP A 9 -52.71 -20.74 -19.10
N TYR A 10 -51.68 -20.56 -19.94
CA TYR A 10 -51.72 -21.01 -21.35
C TYR A 10 -50.32 -21.13 -21.98
N CYS A 11 -50.10 -22.26 -22.66
CA CYS A 11 -48.90 -22.66 -23.38
C CYS A 11 -48.95 -22.31 -24.88
N ALA A 12 -47.74 -22.10 -25.43
CA ALA A 12 -47.21 -22.60 -26.72
C ALA A 12 -47.80 -22.17 -28.10
N ALA A 13 -46.87 -21.73 -28.97
CA ALA A 13 -46.46 -22.34 -30.25
C ALA A 13 -46.42 -21.38 -31.48
N LYS A 14 -45.27 -21.29 -32.17
CA LYS A 14 -45.01 -21.93 -33.49
C LYS A 14 -43.73 -21.44 -34.20
N LEU A 15 -43.14 -22.40 -34.92
CA LEU A 15 -42.01 -22.36 -35.86
C LEU A 15 -42.25 -21.52 -37.12
N ALA A 16 -41.19 -20.97 -37.74
CA ALA A 16 -40.57 -21.52 -38.97
C ALA A 16 -39.45 -20.61 -39.57
N ALA A 17 -38.52 -21.28 -40.24
CA ALA A 17 -37.25 -20.87 -40.83
C ALA A 17 -37.25 -19.71 -41.85
N HIS A 18 -36.09 -19.06 -42.03
CA HIS A 18 -35.46 -18.80 -43.34
C HIS A 18 -33.95 -18.57 -43.23
N SER A 19 -33.26 -19.10 -44.23
CA SER A 19 -31.80 -19.16 -44.45
C SER A 19 -31.20 -17.83 -44.90
N GLY A 20 -29.97 -17.55 -44.48
CA GLY A 20 -29.09 -16.56 -45.09
C GLY A 20 -27.71 -16.61 -44.46
N ARG A 21 -26.76 -17.24 -45.17
CA ARG A 21 -25.32 -17.14 -44.90
C ARG A 21 -24.86 -15.74 -45.32
N ASP A 22 -24.20 -15.02 -44.42
CA ASP A 22 -23.12 -14.11 -44.75
C ASP A 22 -22.07 -14.21 -43.63
N GLU A 23 -20.87 -14.66 -44.01
CA GLU A 23 -19.67 -14.65 -43.18
C GLU A 23 -19.23 -13.20 -43.01
N ILE A 24 -19.44 -12.63 -41.83
CA ILE A 24 -18.72 -11.46 -41.35
C ILE A 24 -17.87 -11.92 -40.18
N LEU A 25 -16.57 -12.08 -40.42
CA LEU A 25 -15.55 -12.13 -39.37
C LEU A 25 -15.46 -10.74 -38.74
N GLU A 26 -16.29 -10.46 -37.73
CA GLU A 26 -16.00 -9.41 -36.75
C GLU A 26 -14.94 -9.93 -35.78
N GLU A 27 -13.66 -9.64 -36.07
CA GLU A 27 -12.62 -9.70 -35.04
C GLU A 27 -12.71 -8.45 -34.17
N ALA A 28 -13.23 -8.63 -32.96
CA ALA A 28 -13.29 -7.63 -31.92
C ALA A 28 -11.90 -7.01 -31.67
N SER A 29 -11.84 -5.68 -31.75
CA SER A 29 -10.61 -4.87 -31.80
C SER A 29 -10.14 -4.36 -30.44
N GLU A 30 -10.55 -5.00 -29.35
CA GLU A 30 -10.27 -4.48 -28.01
C GLU A 30 -9.10 -5.25 -27.36
N PRO A 31 -8.22 -4.56 -26.62
CA PRO A 31 -7.17 -5.22 -25.84
C PRO A 31 -7.80 -6.18 -24.82
N PRO A 32 -7.06 -7.19 -24.31
CA PRO A 32 -7.57 -8.01 -23.23
C PRO A 32 -7.88 -7.13 -22.01
N GLU A 33 -9.14 -7.12 -21.58
CA GLU A 33 -9.51 -6.49 -20.32
C GLU A 33 -8.82 -7.21 -19.14
N PRO A 34 -8.47 -6.50 -18.06
CA PRO A 34 -7.88 -7.11 -16.88
C PRO A 34 -8.80 -8.20 -16.33
N SER A 35 -8.29 -9.42 -16.29
CA SER A 35 -9.06 -10.63 -15.94
C SER A 35 -9.20 -10.87 -14.44
N GLY A 36 -8.54 -10.05 -13.61
CA GLY A 36 -8.56 -10.15 -12.15
C GLY A 36 -7.67 -9.12 -11.48
N SER A 37 -7.73 -9.06 -10.15
CA SER A 37 -6.91 -8.19 -9.31
C SER A 37 -6.13 -9.03 -8.29
N LEU A 38 -4.86 -8.69 -8.08
CA LEU A 38 -3.97 -9.34 -7.14
C LEU A 38 -3.79 -8.44 -5.92
N VAL A 39 -4.28 -8.92 -4.79
CA VAL A 39 -4.03 -8.30 -3.49
C VAL A 39 -2.72 -8.85 -2.95
N TYR A 40 -1.64 -8.09 -3.10
CA TYR A 40 -0.31 -8.48 -2.62
C TYR A 40 0.06 -7.72 -1.34
N ILE A 41 0.64 -8.46 -0.39
CA ILE A 41 1.15 -7.95 0.88
C ILE A 41 2.67 -7.96 0.79
N GLU A 42 3.26 -6.77 0.74
CA GLU A 42 4.71 -6.63 0.71
C GLU A 42 5.27 -7.01 2.10
N HIS A 43 6.12 -8.04 2.12
CA HIS A 43 6.84 -8.47 3.31
C HIS A 43 8.28 -7.99 3.19
N ASP A 44 8.75 -7.20 4.15
CA ASP A 44 10.17 -6.88 4.25
C ASP A 44 10.95 -8.18 4.44
N ALA A 45 11.85 -8.47 3.49
CA ALA A 45 12.70 -9.65 3.55
C ALA A 45 13.70 -9.47 4.69
N ALA A 46 13.38 -9.99 5.87
CA ALA A 46 14.36 -10.16 6.93
C ALA A 46 15.43 -11.14 6.43
N SER A 47 16.67 -10.66 6.30
CA SER A 47 17.83 -11.52 6.07
C SER A 47 17.90 -12.60 7.15
N PRO A 48 18.04 -13.89 6.82
CA PRO A 48 18.16 -14.93 7.83
C PRO A 48 19.51 -14.77 8.55
N SER A 49 19.50 -14.25 9.78
CA SER A 49 20.67 -14.30 10.65
C SER A 49 20.91 -15.77 11.01
N LYS A 50 22.00 -16.32 10.48
CA LYS A 50 22.57 -17.58 10.97
C LYS A 50 23.29 -17.25 12.27
N ASP A 51 22.64 -17.41 13.41
CA ASP A 51 23.30 -17.80 14.65
C ASP A 51 22.28 -18.33 15.66
N GLY A 52 22.50 -19.57 16.09
CA GLY A 52 21.70 -20.25 17.08
C GLY A 52 22.15 -19.88 18.49
N SER A 53 21.23 -19.35 19.29
CA SER A 53 21.30 -19.42 20.75
C SER A 53 19.90 -19.32 21.34
N THR A 54 19.50 -20.40 22.01
CA THR A 54 18.26 -20.55 22.77
C THR A 54 18.32 -19.77 24.08
N THR A 55 17.48 -18.74 24.25
CA THR A 55 16.75 -18.44 25.52
C THR A 55 15.75 -17.31 25.31
N GLU A 56 14.65 -17.36 26.08
CA GLU A 56 13.44 -16.55 26.06
C GLU A 56 13.61 -15.02 25.92
N ALA A 57 13.16 -14.48 24.79
CA ALA A 57 12.75 -13.08 24.63
C ALA A 57 11.80 -12.96 23.43
N SER A 58 10.56 -13.42 23.57
CA SER A 58 9.52 -13.27 22.56
C SER A 58 8.45 -12.30 23.07
N LEU A 59 8.67 -11.01 22.85
CA LEU A 59 7.65 -9.99 23.08
C LEU A 59 7.57 -9.02 21.89
N ARG A 60 6.45 -9.17 21.16
CA ARG A 60 5.67 -8.11 20.52
C ARG A 60 6.39 -7.26 19.48
N ARG A 61 6.48 -7.81 18.26
CA ARG A 61 6.63 -6.98 17.06
C ARG A 61 5.41 -6.07 16.93
N GLY A 62 5.65 -4.76 16.87
CA GLY A 62 4.63 -3.77 16.52
C GLY A 62 3.99 -4.12 15.18
N SER A 63 2.68 -3.88 15.07
CA SER A 63 1.95 -4.01 13.82
C SER A 63 2.45 -2.95 12.83
N CYS A 64 3.53 -3.24 12.11
CA CYS A 64 3.88 -2.53 10.89
C CYS A 64 2.64 -2.61 9.98
N THR A 65 2.09 -1.46 9.63
CA THR A 65 0.91 -1.34 8.75
C THR A 65 1.29 -1.89 7.38
N ARG A 66 1.07 -3.19 7.19
CA ARG A 66 1.31 -3.88 5.93
C ARG A 66 0.58 -3.15 4.82
N CYS A 67 1.32 -2.64 3.85
CA CYS A 67 0.74 -1.99 2.68
C CYS A 67 0.15 -3.06 1.78
N VAL A 68 -1.18 -3.17 1.81
CA VAL A 68 -1.93 -4.02 0.88
C VAL A 68 -2.05 -3.26 -0.45
N LYS A 69 -1.42 -3.75 -1.51
CA LYS A 69 -1.52 -3.18 -2.87
C LYS A 69 -2.43 -4.06 -3.71
N ASP A 70 -3.35 -3.43 -4.45
CA ASP A 70 -4.19 -4.10 -5.45
C ASP A 70 -3.55 -3.87 -6.83
N ILE A 71 -3.14 -4.94 -7.50
CA ILE A 71 -2.39 -4.91 -8.76
C ILE A 71 -3.24 -5.59 -9.84
N SER A 72 -3.46 -4.93 -10.98
CA SER A 72 -4.18 -5.53 -12.10
C SER A 72 -3.39 -6.70 -12.69
N VAL A 73 -4.06 -7.82 -12.96
CA VAL A 73 -3.42 -9.01 -13.56
C VAL A 73 -3.93 -9.21 -14.98
N LEU A 74 -3.01 -9.09 -15.94
CA LEU A 74 -3.25 -9.43 -17.34
C LEU A 74 -2.96 -10.92 -17.56
N ARG A 75 -3.97 -11.65 -18.05
CA ARG A 75 -3.75 -12.98 -18.60
C ARG A 75 -3.18 -12.86 -20.00
N THR A 76 -2.04 -13.48 -20.22
CA THR A 76 -1.43 -13.55 -21.54
C THR A 76 -1.98 -14.76 -22.30
N ALA A 77 -2.14 -14.64 -23.63
CA ALA A 77 -2.75 -15.68 -24.46
C ALA A 77 -1.83 -16.91 -24.70
N GLY A 78 -0.92 -17.21 -23.78
CA GLY A 78 0.13 -18.24 -23.90
C GLY A 78 -0.35 -19.70 -23.92
N VAL A 79 -1.63 -19.95 -24.20
CA VAL A 79 -2.31 -21.25 -24.08
C VAL A 79 -1.82 -22.28 -25.12
N GLY A 80 -1.08 -21.86 -26.15
CA GLY A 80 -0.74 -22.75 -27.26
C GLY A 80 0.55 -23.55 -27.10
N ILE A 81 1.60 -23.01 -26.49
CA ILE A 81 2.95 -23.57 -26.68
C ILE A 81 3.80 -23.37 -25.40
N VAL A 82 4.11 -24.51 -24.77
CA VAL A 82 5.21 -24.81 -23.82
C VAL A 82 5.04 -24.66 -22.29
N ALA A 83 3.85 -24.59 -21.71
CA ALA A 83 3.73 -24.97 -20.29
C ALA A 83 3.66 -26.51 -20.22
N VAL A 84 4.62 -27.17 -19.55
CA VAL A 84 4.67 -28.65 -19.46
C VAL A 84 4.79 -29.05 -18.01
N LEU A 85 3.89 -29.91 -17.52
CA LEU A 85 4.06 -30.46 -16.17
C LEU A 85 5.37 -31.26 -16.12
N PRO A 86 6.16 -31.17 -15.04
CA PRO A 86 7.41 -31.93 -14.92
C PRO A 86 7.25 -33.42 -15.28
N ASP A 87 6.13 -34.03 -14.90
CA ASP A 87 5.81 -35.43 -15.19
C ASP A 87 5.47 -35.75 -16.64
N GLN A 88 5.16 -34.75 -17.45
CA GLN A 88 4.89 -34.90 -18.89
C GLN A 88 6.17 -34.83 -19.74
N LEU A 89 7.32 -34.50 -19.14
CA LEU A 89 8.60 -34.61 -19.83
C LEU A 89 8.91 -36.08 -20.14
N ASP A 90 9.50 -36.34 -21.31
CA ASP A 90 9.97 -37.67 -21.69
C ASP A 90 11.06 -38.12 -20.70
N LYS A 91 10.66 -38.95 -19.73
CA LYS A 91 11.52 -39.39 -18.61
C LYS A 91 12.77 -40.12 -19.09
N THR A 92 12.67 -40.83 -20.20
CA THR A 92 13.80 -41.55 -20.81
C THR A 92 14.80 -40.57 -21.40
N LYS A 93 14.35 -39.62 -22.22
CA LYS A 93 15.23 -38.59 -22.79
C LYS A 93 15.83 -37.67 -21.72
N LEU A 94 15.06 -37.34 -20.68
CA LEU A 94 15.54 -36.55 -19.55
C LEU A 94 16.62 -37.29 -18.76
N ALA A 95 16.48 -38.61 -18.56
CA ALA A 95 17.50 -39.43 -17.91
C ALA A 95 18.79 -39.49 -18.75
N THR A 96 18.69 -39.75 -20.05
CA THR A 96 19.85 -39.70 -20.98
C THR A 96 20.50 -38.31 -20.98
N PHE A 97 19.70 -37.25 -20.90
CA PHE A 97 20.20 -35.88 -20.83
C PHE A 97 20.98 -35.61 -19.54
N ARG A 98 20.49 -36.07 -18.39
CA ARG A 98 21.22 -35.98 -17.11
C ARG A 98 22.56 -36.71 -17.16
N GLU A 99 22.56 -37.92 -17.72
CA GLU A 99 23.79 -38.71 -17.90
C GLU A 99 24.78 -37.98 -18.80
N ALA A 100 24.31 -37.38 -19.91
CA ALA A 100 25.14 -36.58 -20.80
C ALA A 100 25.78 -35.37 -20.10
N LEU A 101 25.03 -34.62 -19.27
CA LEU A 101 25.58 -33.52 -18.47
C LEU A 101 26.68 -34.00 -17.51
N HIS A 102 26.44 -35.13 -16.83
CA HIS A 102 27.40 -35.72 -15.89
C HIS A 102 28.67 -36.23 -16.60
N CYS A 103 28.53 -36.91 -17.74
CA CYS A 103 29.67 -37.36 -18.56
C CYS A 103 30.53 -36.20 -19.06
N GLN A 104 29.95 -35.00 -19.19
CA GLN A 104 30.64 -33.76 -19.55
C GLN A 104 31.21 -32.99 -18.34
N GLY A 105 31.13 -33.57 -17.14
CA GLY A 105 31.67 -33.00 -15.92
C GLY A 105 30.89 -31.81 -15.36
N ILE A 106 29.60 -31.68 -15.70
CA ILE A 106 28.72 -30.63 -15.14
C ILE A 106 28.08 -31.16 -13.85
N ASP A 107 28.35 -30.49 -12.74
CA ASP A 107 27.69 -30.75 -11.46
C ASP A 107 26.34 -30.05 -11.39
N THR A 108 25.26 -30.83 -11.41
CA THR A 108 23.88 -30.33 -11.33
C THR A 108 23.30 -30.39 -9.92
N SER A 109 24.09 -30.67 -8.88
CA SER A 109 23.59 -30.84 -7.50
C SER A 109 22.99 -29.56 -6.90
N SER A 110 23.45 -28.39 -7.36
CA SER A 110 22.95 -27.08 -6.94
C SER A 110 21.75 -26.57 -7.76
N TRP A 111 21.38 -27.27 -8.83
CA TRP A 111 20.33 -26.84 -9.76
C TRP A 111 18.94 -27.08 -9.16
N GLY A 112 18.08 -26.06 -9.18
CA GLY A 112 16.75 -26.07 -8.52
C GLY A 112 16.76 -25.51 -7.09
N LEU A 113 17.91 -25.03 -6.60
CA LEU A 113 18.06 -24.44 -5.27
C LEU A 113 18.49 -22.97 -5.39
N ASN A 114 18.09 -22.13 -4.43
CA ASN A 114 18.57 -20.74 -4.27
C ASN A 114 18.52 -19.87 -5.55
N GLY A 115 17.47 -20.00 -6.37
CA GLY A 115 17.35 -19.24 -7.62
C GLY A 115 17.96 -19.90 -8.86
N ALA A 116 18.75 -20.98 -8.69
CA ALA A 116 19.25 -21.77 -9.81
C ALA A 116 18.13 -22.63 -10.41
N LYS A 117 18.16 -22.80 -11.73
CA LYS A 117 17.15 -23.59 -12.46
C LYS A 117 17.50 -25.07 -12.43
N SER A 118 16.48 -25.93 -12.47
CA SER A 118 16.66 -27.40 -12.42
C SER A 118 17.12 -27.99 -13.76
N VAL A 119 17.47 -29.29 -13.78
CA VAL A 119 17.83 -29.99 -15.03
C VAL A 119 16.63 -30.08 -15.99
N GLU A 120 15.42 -30.26 -15.45
CA GLU A 120 14.16 -30.27 -16.20
C GLU A 120 13.97 -28.96 -16.95
N HIS A 121 14.34 -27.82 -16.33
CA HIS A 121 14.28 -26.51 -16.98
C HIS A 121 15.23 -26.41 -18.16
N LEU A 122 16.48 -26.87 -18.01
CA LEU A 122 17.43 -26.84 -19.12
C LEU A 122 16.97 -27.76 -20.26
N PHE A 123 16.46 -28.95 -19.92
CA PHE A 123 15.92 -29.88 -20.90
C PHE A 123 14.72 -29.29 -21.65
N TRP A 124 13.76 -28.74 -20.92
CA TRP A 124 12.62 -28.04 -21.49
C TRP A 124 13.04 -26.86 -22.36
N GLU A 125 13.99 -26.06 -21.90
CA GLU A 125 14.53 -24.92 -22.64
C GLU A 125 15.21 -25.36 -23.96
N ALA A 126 16.04 -26.40 -23.93
CA ALA A 126 16.81 -26.85 -25.09
C ALA A 126 15.96 -27.63 -26.10
N TYR A 127 15.07 -28.50 -25.64
CA TYR A 127 14.37 -29.46 -26.50
C TYR A 127 12.91 -29.11 -26.76
N GLN A 128 12.21 -28.50 -25.81
CA GLN A 128 10.79 -28.13 -25.96
C GLN A 128 10.63 -26.70 -26.48
N GLN A 129 11.19 -25.71 -25.77
CA GLN A 129 11.17 -24.32 -26.21
C GLN A 129 12.08 -24.05 -27.39
N ARG A 130 13.17 -24.83 -27.50
CA ARG A 130 14.29 -24.56 -28.41
C ARG A 130 14.86 -23.15 -28.22
N GLY A 131 14.94 -22.68 -26.97
CA GLY A 131 15.48 -21.36 -26.60
C GLY A 131 16.99 -21.34 -26.43
N CYS A 132 17.63 -22.50 -26.43
CA CYS A 132 19.08 -22.63 -26.47
C CYS A 132 19.50 -23.87 -27.26
N LEU A 133 20.77 -23.88 -27.67
CA LEU A 133 21.46 -25.02 -28.26
C LEU A 133 22.56 -25.47 -27.30
N LEU A 134 22.79 -26.78 -27.19
CA LEU A 134 23.92 -27.35 -26.46
C LEU A 134 24.90 -27.91 -27.49
N THR A 135 26.16 -27.50 -27.42
CA THR A 135 27.21 -27.82 -28.40
C THR A 135 28.52 -28.19 -27.69
N GLY A 136 29.43 -28.89 -28.37
CA GLY A 136 30.78 -29.18 -27.86
C GLY A 136 31.09 -30.66 -27.54
N VAL A 137 30.60 -31.62 -28.34
CA VAL A 137 30.78 -33.06 -28.07
C VAL A 137 32.15 -33.63 -28.54
N ASN A 138 33.11 -32.81 -29.02
CA ASN A 138 34.30 -33.36 -29.69
C ASN A 138 35.66 -33.10 -28.98
N GLU A 139 36.49 -34.14 -29.06
CA GLU A 139 37.82 -34.54 -28.54
C GLU A 139 38.46 -33.88 -27.28
N LEU A 140 38.15 -32.63 -26.90
CA LEU A 140 38.57 -32.02 -25.62
C LEU A 140 37.53 -31.02 -25.03
N GLY A 141 36.38 -30.82 -25.66
CA GLY A 141 35.46 -29.71 -25.39
C GLY A 141 34.48 -29.93 -24.24
N LYS A 142 34.40 -28.97 -23.32
CA LYS A 142 33.30 -28.89 -22.34
C LYS A 142 32.00 -28.52 -23.04
N LEU A 143 30.88 -29.09 -22.60
CA LEU A 143 29.56 -28.73 -23.08
C LEU A 143 29.30 -27.22 -22.92
N LYS A 144 28.84 -26.60 -24.00
CA LYS A 144 28.59 -25.16 -24.08
C LYS A 144 27.14 -24.90 -24.47
N ARG A 145 26.50 -23.98 -23.76
CA ARG A 145 25.13 -23.52 -24.05
C ARG A 145 25.19 -22.28 -24.92
N VAL A 146 24.51 -22.29 -26.06
CA VAL A 146 24.41 -21.12 -26.96
C VAL A 146 22.99 -20.59 -26.89
N THR A 147 22.83 -19.34 -26.48
CA THR A 147 21.52 -18.70 -26.37
C THR A 147 21.54 -17.34 -27.06
N ARG A 148 20.56 -17.14 -27.94
CA ARG A 148 20.31 -15.84 -28.55
C ARG A 148 19.13 -15.21 -27.85
N ILE A 149 19.32 -14.01 -27.32
CA ILE A 149 18.31 -13.30 -26.54
C ILE A 149 18.02 -11.94 -27.16
N VAL A 150 16.76 -11.53 -27.05
CA VAL A 150 16.32 -10.17 -27.32
C VAL A 150 15.87 -9.50 -26.03
N LYS A 151 16.55 -8.41 -25.68
CA LYS A 151 16.22 -7.49 -24.58
C LYS A 151 15.42 -6.34 -25.16
N ILE A 152 14.18 -6.17 -24.73
CA ILE A 152 13.21 -5.21 -25.24
C ILE A 152 13.03 -4.11 -24.18
N LYS A 153 13.54 -2.92 -24.46
CA LYS A 153 13.27 -1.72 -23.67
C LYS A 153 11.96 -1.11 -24.14
N LEU A 154 10.93 -1.19 -23.31
CA LEU A 154 9.70 -0.46 -23.56
C LEU A 154 9.78 0.88 -22.84
N ILE A 155 9.80 1.97 -23.61
CA ILE A 155 10.00 3.33 -23.13
C ILE A 155 8.68 4.07 -23.26
N SER A 156 8.25 4.73 -22.20
CA SER A 156 7.09 5.63 -22.23
C SER A 156 7.46 6.93 -21.54
N GLU A 157 6.96 8.03 -22.08
CA GLU A 157 6.95 9.28 -21.33
C GLU A 157 5.89 9.15 -20.24
N ILE A 158 6.32 9.17 -18.99
CA ILE A 158 5.46 9.22 -17.81
C ILE A 158 5.86 10.49 -17.09
N TYR A 159 4.90 11.39 -16.90
CA TYR A 159 5.15 12.65 -16.21
C TYR A 159 6.26 13.51 -16.84
N GLY A 160 6.29 13.62 -18.18
CA GLY A 160 7.29 14.44 -18.89
C GLY A 160 8.70 13.86 -18.91
N VAL A 161 8.87 12.62 -18.45
CA VAL A 161 10.17 11.97 -18.29
C VAL A 161 10.11 10.57 -18.89
N ASP A 162 11.15 10.19 -19.62
CA ASP A 162 11.30 8.83 -20.15
C ASP A 162 11.46 7.82 -19.00
N HIS A 163 10.55 6.87 -18.96
CA HIS A 163 10.59 5.71 -18.08
C HIS A 163 10.71 4.45 -18.93
N THR A 164 11.46 3.48 -18.42
CA THR A 164 11.56 2.15 -19.02
C THR A 164 10.76 1.16 -18.16
N LEU A 165 10.06 0.25 -18.82
CA LEU A 165 9.36 -0.85 -18.17
C LEU A 165 10.35 -1.93 -17.71
N PHE A 166 10.27 -2.31 -16.44
CA PHE A 166 11.05 -3.39 -15.84
C PHE A 166 10.13 -4.39 -15.15
N SER A 167 10.44 -5.68 -15.26
CA SER A 167 9.97 -6.67 -14.31
C SER A 167 10.70 -6.39 -13.00
N ARG A 168 9.96 -6.16 -11.90
CA ARG A 168 10.46 -5.94 -10.53
C ARG A 168 10.55 -7.25 -9.74
N MET A 169 9.53 -8.09 -9.90
CA MET A 169 9.36 -9.32 -9.15
C MET A 169 8.78 -10.40 -10.04
N GLN A 170 9.25 -11.63 -9.87
CA GLN A 170 8.79 -12.80 -10.59
C GLN A 170 8.49 -13.93 -9.61
N PHE A 171 7.34 -14.58 -9.78
CA PHE A 171 6.98 -15.80 -9.07
C PHE A 171 7.02 -16.96 -10.04
N MET A 172 7.88 -17.92 -9.74
CA MET A 172 8.12 -19.08 -10.57
C MET A 172 7.13 -20.21 -10.21
N HIS A 173 6.88 -21.11 -11.14
CA HIS A 173 6.06 -22.32 -10.93
C HIS A 173 6.50 -23.20 -9.73
N ASP A 174 7.77 -23.16 -9.33
CA ASP A 174 8.33 -23.91 -8.18
C ASP A 174 8.19 -23.15 -6.84
N GLY A 175 7.51 -22.00 -6.83
CA GLY A 175 7.30 -21.18 -5.66
C GLY A 175 8.45 -20.22 -5.33
N GLN A 176 9.55 -20.24 -6.08
CA GLN A 176 10.62 -19.27 -5.89
C GLN A 176 10.15 -17.86 -6.28
N ASN A 177 10.52 -16.86 -5.47
CA ASN A 177 10.41 -15.46 -5.85
C ASN A 177 11.78 -14.94 -6.30
N VAL A 178 11.78 -14.12 -7.34
CA VAL A 178 13.01 -13.48 -7.84
C VAL A 178 12.74 -12.00 -7.98
N GLN A 179 13.40 -11.19 -7.16
CA GLN A 179 13.39 -9.74 -7.28
C GLN A 179 14.59 -9.30 -8.13
N ARG A 180 14.33 -8.61 -9.23
CA ARG A 180 15.36 -8.12 -10.15
C ARG A 180 14.81 -6.97 -10.97
N LYS A 181 15.66 -6.09 -11.51
CA LYS A 181 15.29 -5.02 -12.44
C LYS A 181 15.60 -5.47 -13.87
N GLN A 182 14.72 -6.28 -14.44
CA GLN A 182 14.95 -6.88 -15.76
C GLN A 182 14.02 -6.27 -16.80
N VAL A 183 14.57 -5.78 -17.92
CA VAL A 183 13.75 -5.41 -19.09
C VAL A 183 13.08 -6.67 -19.67
N LEU A 184 12.06 -6.49 -20.49
CA LEU A 184 11.42 -7.61 -21.17
C LEU A 184 12.46 -8.41 -21.96
N LEU A 185 12.59 -9.70 -21.67
CA LEU A 185 13.58 -10.58 -22.30
C LEU A 185 12.90 -11.81 -22.90
N ARG A 186 13.32 -12.19 -24.10
CA ARG A 186 12.94 -13.45 -24.77
C ARG A 186 14.17 -14.15 -25.35
N LYS A 187 14.19 -15.48 -25.30
CA LYS A 187 15.14 -16.31 -26.06
C LYS A 187 14.60 -16.55 -27.47
N LEU A 188 15.40 -16.28 -28.49
CA LEU A 188 15.01 -16.55 -29.88
C LEU A 188 15.00 -18.06 -30.12
N LYS A 189 13.92 -18.55 -30.73
CA LYS A 189 13.74 -19.96 -31.06
C LYS A 189 14.76 -20.41 -32.10
N TRP A 190 15.44 -21.53 -31.86
CA TRP A 190 16.29 -22.19 -32.85
C TRP A 190 15.45 -22.93 -33.90
N GLU A 191 15.71 -22.65 -35.18
CA GLU A 191 15.01 -23.19 -36.35
C GLU A 191 15.88 -24.24 -37.06
N ASN A 192 15.23 -25.18 -37.77
CA ASN A 192 15.89 -26.19 -38.61
C ASN A 192 16.94 -27.05 -37.87
N ARG A 193 16.70 -27.39 -36.60
CA ARG A 193 17.53 -28.31 -35.84
C ARG A 193 17.32 -29.73 -36.38
N THR A 194 18.30 -30.27 -37.10
CA THR A 194 18.52 -31.72 -37.17
C THR A 194 19.15 -32.13 -35.83
N ASP A 195 18.79 -33.29 -35.28
CA ASP A 195 19.35 -33.79 -34.01
C ASP A 195 20.84 -34.19 -34.14
N GLU A 196 21.52 -33.78 -35.22
CA GLU A 196 22.93 -34.02 -35.48
C GLU A 196 23.80 -33.03 -34.68
N ASP A 197 25.03 -33.45 -34.35
CA ASP A 197 26.00 -32.69 -33.55
C ASP A 197 26.40 -31.37 -34.22
N VAL A 198 25.64 -30.31 -33.94
CA VAL A 198 25.96 -28.97 -34.46
C VAL A 198 27.14 -28.40 -33.67
N GLN A 199 28.32 -28.37 -34.29
CA GLN A 199 29.49 -27.70 -33.75
C GLN A 199 29.30 -26.18 -33.79
N CYS A 200 29.65 -25.52 -32.68
CA CYS A 200 29.68 -24.05 -32.60
C CYS A 200 30.62 -23.49 -33.66
N ASN A 201 30.08 -22.78 -34.65
CA ASN A 201 30.86 -22.14 -35.71
C ASN A 201 30.69 -20.61 -35.66
N GLU A 202 31.41 -19.88 -36.51
CA GLU A 202 31.39 -18.41 -36.54
C GLU A 202 29.99 -17.83 -36.81
N SER A 203 29.10 -18.57 -37.50
CA SER A 203 27.74 -18.10 -37.78
C SER A 203 26.92 -17.90 -36.50
N PHE A 204 27.27 -18.57 -35.40
CA PHE A 204 26.59 -18.40 -34.12
C PHE A 204 26.87 -17.06 -33.46
N TYR A 205 27.99 -16.41 -33.81
CA TYR A 205 28.37 -15.08 -33.33
C TYR A 205 27.90 -13.97 -34.27
N ALA A 206 27.44 -14.32 -35.48
CA ALA A 206 26.94 -13.36 -36.44
C ALA A 206 25.66 -12.71 -35.92
N GLU A 207 25.50 -11.41 -36.16
CA GLU A 207 24.29 -10.65 -35.79
C GLU A 207 23.04 -11.25 -36.44
N ALA A 208 23.10 -11.54 -37.74
CA ALA A 208 22.07 -12.26 -38.46
C ALA A 208 22.41 -13.77 -38.47
N CYS A 209 21.86 -14.51 -37.51
CA CYS A 209 22.02 -15.97 -37.45
C CYS A 209 20.90 -16.66 -38.26
N PRO A 210 21.23 -17.45 -39.30
CA PRO A 210 20.23 -18.14 -40.10
C PRO A 210 19.56 -19.33 -39.38
N HIS A 211 20.04 -19.68 -38.19
CA HIS A 211 19.57 -20.81 -37.40
C HIS A 211 18.57 -20.43 -36.30
N THR A 212 18.20 -19.15 -36.19
CA THR A 212 17.22 -18.68 -35.20
C THR A 212 16.11 -17.88 -35.85
N GLU A 213 14.96 -17.81 -35.18
CA GLU A 213 13.85 -16.95 -35.59
C GLU A 213 14.30 -15.49 -35.74
N ASP A 214 13.65 -14.77 -36.65
CA ASP A 214 13.91 -13.35 -36.89
C ASP A 214 13.74 -12.53 -35.60
N LEU A 215 14.64 -11.57 -35.36
CA LEU A 215 14.65 -10.78 -34.11
C LEU A 215 13.35 -9.99 -33.93
N ARG A 216 12.79 -9.42 -35.00
CA ARG A 216 11.55 -8.62 -34.93
C ARG A 216 10.34 -9.52 -34.73
N GLN A 217 10.34 -10.72 -35.30
CA GLN A 217 9.38 -11.75 -34.96
C GLN A 217 9.48 -12.15 -33.48
N GLY A 218 10.69 -12.32 -32.95
CA GLY A 218 10.96 -12.56 -31.53
C GLY A 218 10.41 -11.44 -30.63
N CYS A 219 10.65 -10.18 -30.99
CA CYS A 219 10.09 -9.01 -30.28
C CYS A 219 8.56 -9.05 -30.21
N ARG A 220 7.91 -9.27 -31.37
CA ARG A 220 6.44 -9.32 -31.47
C ARG A 220 5.84 -10.41 -30.61
N LYS A 221 6.44 -11.61 -30.64
CA LYS A 221 6.03 -12.73 -29.79
C LYS A 221 6.28 -12.45 -28.31
N ALA A 222 7.40 -11.81 -27.94
CA ALA A 222 7.67 -11.45 -26.55
C ALA A 222 6.61 -10.50 -25.98
N LEU A 223 6.27 -9.45 -26.72
CA LEU A 223 5.25 -8.47 -26.33
C LEU A 223 3.87 -9.12 -26.22
N GLN A 224 3.54 -10.05 -27.11
CA GLN A 224 2.27 -10.78 -27.09
C GLN A 224 2.20 -11.80 -25.96
N GLU A 225 3.22 -12.66 -25.82
CA GLU A 225 3.20 -13.78 -24.88
C GLU A 225 3.49 -13.35 -23.44
N ARG A 226 4.29 -12.30 -23.21
CA ARG A 226 4.69 -11.88 -21.84
C ARG A 226 3.92 -10.68 -21.30
N LEU A 227 3.49 -9.78 -22.18
CA LEU A 227 2.69 -8.60 -21.81
C LEU A 227 1.22 -8.68 -22.27
N GLY A 228 0.84 -9.73 -23.01
CA GLY A 228 -0.53 -9.89 -23.49
C GLY A 228 -0.92 -8.92 -24.60
N LEU A 229 0.05 -8.30 -25.30
CA LEU A 229 -0.21 -7.24 -26.29
C LEU A 229 -0.46 -7.84 -27.68
N PRO A 230 -1.68 -7.76 -28.25
CA PRO A 230 -1.95 -8.31 -29.57
C PRO A 230 -1.14 -7.62 -30.67
N LEU A 231 -0.84 -8.31 -31.77
CA LEU A 231 -0.02 -7.75 -32.87
C LEU A 231 -0.59 -6.43 -33.41
N LYS A 232 -1.91 -6.36 -33.59
CA LYS A 232 -2.62 -5.15 -34.02
C LYS A 232 -2.37 -3.98 -33.05
N TRP A 233 -2.44 -4.25 -31.74
CA TRP A 233 -2.16 -3.27 -30.70
C TRP A 233 -0.71 -2.80 -30.75
N GLN A 234 0.25 -3.71 -30.91
CA GLN A 234 1.67 -3.38 -30.99
C GLN A 234 1.95 -2.41 -32.15
N GLN A 235 1.38 -2.68 -33.33
CA GLN A 235 1.53 -1.82 -34.51
C GLN A 235 0.93 -0.42 -34.33
N GLN A 236 -0.13 -0.31 -33.54
CA GLN A 236 -0.83 0.94 -33.29
C GLN A 236 -0.12 1.80 -32.24
N HIS A 237 0.39 1.17 -31.16
CA HIS A 237 0.84 1.89 -29.98
C HIS A 237 2.35 1.91 -29.78
N LEU A 238 3.11 1.08 -30.50
CA LEU A 238 4.56 0.97 -30.33
C LEU A 238 5.30 1.39 -31.60
N GLN A 239 6.33 2.22 -31.41
CA GLN A 239 7.28 2.58 -32.45
C GLN A 239 8.67 2.06 -32.08
N GLU A 240 9.26 1.21 -32.91
CA GLU A 240 10.66 0.81 -32.76
C GLU A 240 11.56 2.06 -32.88
N GLU A 241 12.61 2.15 -32.06
CA GLU A 241 13.64 3.19 -32.13
C GLU A 241 14.94 2.59 -32.71
N PRO A 242 15.12 2.53 -34.05
CA PRO A 242 16.20 1.75 -34.67
C PRO A 242 17.60 2.27 -34.31
N HIS A 243 17.72 3.55 -33.98
CA HIS A 243 18.97 4.18 -33.57
C HIS A 243 19.45 3.75 -32.16
N LYS A 244 18.59 3.10 -31.37
CA LYS A 244 18.94 2.54 -30.05
C LYS A 244 19.17 1.03 -30.09
N TYR A 245 19.11 0.42 -31.28
CA TYR A 245 19.41 -0.99 -31.44
C TYR A 245 20.91 -1.25 -31.20
N ALA A 246 21.20 -2.32 -30.46
CA ALA A 246 22.57 -2.77 -30.23
C ALA A 246 22.65 -4.30 -30.28
N TYR A 247 23.75 -4.81 -30.81
CA TYR A 247 24.10 -6.23 -30.80
C TYR A 247 25.49 -6.42 -30.19
N HIS A 248 25.61 -7.39 -29.29
CA HIS A 248 26.90 -7.85 -28.79
C HIS A 248 26.85 -9.33 -28.41
N THR A 249 28.02 -9.92 -28.23
CA THR A 249 28.16 -11.30 -27.76
C THR A 249 28.98 -11.35 -26.47
N GLU A 250 28.64 -12.28 -25.59
CA GLU A 250 29.39 -12.59 -24.39
C GLU A 250 29.68 -14.09 -24.42
N ASP A 251 30.96 -14.47 -24.47
CA ASP A 251 31.35 -15.85 -24.65
C ASP A 251 32.01 -16.46 -23.40
N ASN A 252 31.76 -17.76 -23.20
CA ASN A 252 32.25 -18.56 -22.07
C ASN A 252 31.89 -17.94 -20.71
N VAL A 253 30.70 -17.32 -20.63
CA VAL A 253 30.16 -16.77 -19.39
C VAL A 253 29.52 -17.90 -18.60
N GLU A 254 29.83 -18.00 -17.32
CA GLU A 254 29.14 -18.95 -16.44
C GLU A 254 27.68 -18.54 -16.26
N SER A 255 26.75 -19.47 -16.43
CA SER A 255 25.32 -19.18 -16.34
C SER A 255 24.85 -19.13 -14.88
N ASP A 256 24.39 -17.97 -14.40
CA ASP A 256 23.76 -17.84 -13.07
C ASP A 256 22.62 -18.84 -12.86
N GLY A 257 21.83 -19.09 -13.92
CA GLY A 257 20.71 -20.03 -13.86
C GLY A 257 21.13 -21.50 -13.94
N TYR A 258 22.35 -21.79 -14.36
CA TYR A 258 22.89 -23.15 -14.55
C TYR A 258 24.38 -23.14 -14.16
N PRO A 259 24.71 -23.03 -12.87
CA PRO A 259 26.10 -22.95 -12.41
C PRO A 259 26.95 -24.09 -12.97
N GLY A 260 28.19 -23.79 -13.37
CA GLY A 260 29.10 -24.73 -14.04
C GLY A 260 28.89 -24.91 -15.55
N LEU A 261 27.80 -24.38 -16.14
CA LEU A 261 27.56 -24.46 -17.59
C LEU A 261 28.01 -23.18 -18.31
N LEU A 262 29.07 -23.29 -19.11
CA LEU A 262 29.56 -22.20 -19.94
C LEU A 262 28.53 -21.82 -21.01
N THR A 263 28.28 -20.53 -21.15
CA THR A 263 27.26 -20.00 -22.05
C THR A 263 27.84 -18.95 -23.00
N LEU A 264 27.48 -19.07 -24.28
CA LEU A 264 27.57 -18.01 -25.28
C LEU A 264 26.23 -17.28 -25.34
N TYR A 265 26.22 -16.01 -24.93
CA TYR A 265 25.09 -15.10 -25.09
C TYR A 265 25.27 -14.28 -26.36
N CYS A 266 24.28 -14.31 -27.26
CA CYS A 266 24.14 -13.36 -28.35
C CYS A 266 22.98 -12.43 -28.03
N ILE A 267 23.26 -11.15 -27.77
CA ILE A 267 22.31 -10.24 -27.15
C ILE A 267 21.92 -9.16 -28.14
N HIS A 268 20.67 -9.21 -28.60
CA HIS A 268 20.03 -8.10 -29.29
C HIS A 268 19.34 -7.21 -28.26
N GLN A 269 19.59 -5.91 -28.30
CA GLN A 269 18.87 -4.92 -27.49
C GLN A 269 18.06 -4.04 -28.43
N VAL A 270 16.74 -4.02 -28.25
CA VAL A 270 15.79 -3.28 -29.08
C VAL A 270 14.98 -2.36 -28.17
N SER A 271 14.73 -1.14 -28.62
CA SER A 271 13.89 -0.17 -27.89
C SER A 271 12.61 0.09 -28.66
N PHE A 272 11.49 0.11 -27.94
CA PHE A 272 10.19 0.54 -28.45
C PHE A 272 9.70 1.71 -27.61
N ARG A 273 9.24 2.77 -28.26
CA ARG A 273 8.55 3.88 -27.63
C ARG A 273 7.04 3.65 -27.70
N VAL A 274 6.37 3.82 -26.56
CA VAL A 274 4.91 3.89 -26.50
C VAL A 274 4.49 5.26 -27.03
N MET A 275 3.78 5.26 -28.16
CA MET A 275 3.41 6.49 -28.88
C MET A 275 2.25 7.23 -28.24
N ASP A 276 1.35 6.49 -27.59
CA ASP A 276 0.14 7.02 -26.98
C ASP A 276 -0.11 6.37 -25.61
N PRO A 277 0.62 6.80 -24.56
CA PRO A 277 0.54 6.21 -23.23
C PRO A 277 -0.87 6.24 -22.64
N GLU A 278 -1.70 7.20 -23.03
CA GLU A 278 -3.06 7.39 -22.52
C GLU A 278 -4.00 6.23 -22.87
N HIS A 279 -3.74 5.53 -23.98
CA HIS A 279 -4.50 4.37 -24.44
C HIS A 279 -3.85 3.03 -24.07
N CYS A 280 -2.82 3.06 -23.22
CA CYS A 280 -2.02 1.90 -22.84
C CYS A 280 -2.24 1.50 -21.36
N GLN A 281 -3.47 1.63 -20.85
CA GLN A 281 -3.82 1.31 -19.45
C GLN A 281 -3.49 -0.12 -19.04
N CYS A 282 -3.51 -1.06 -19.99
CA CYS A 282 -3.06 -2.43 -19.77
C CYS A 282 -1.60 -2.50 -19.27
N LEU A 283 -0.76 -1.54 -19.63
CA LEU A 283 0.62 -1.43 -19.16
C LEU A 283 0.77 -0.48 -17.95
N GLY A 284 -0.31 -0.17 -17.24
CA GLY A 284 -0.29 0.79 -16.13
C GLY A 284 -0.03 2.25 -16.57
N LEU A 285 -0.12 2.55 -17.86
CA LEU A 285 0.05 3.89 -18.41
C LEU A 285 -1.28 4.66 -18.42
N PRO A 286 -1.25 6.01 -18.37
CA PRO A 286 -0.07 6.88 -18.36
C PRO A 286 0.56 7.08 -16.98
N GLN A 287 -0.05 6.56 -15.89
CA GLN A 287 0.39 6.87 -14.52
C GLN A 287 1.64 6.10 -14.08
N GLY A 288 2.13 5.17 -14.90
CA GLY A 288 3.24 4.29 -14.53
C GLY A 288 2.90 3.34 -13.39
N GLN A 289 1.63 2.97 -13.24
CA GLN A 289 1.17 2.04 -12.21
C GLN A 289 1.81 0.67 -12.39
N GLU A 290 2.08 0.00 -11.28
CA GLU A 290 2.48 -1.40 -11.32
C GLU A 290 1.31 -2.24 -11.86
N PHE A 291 1.65 -3.23 -12.67
CA PHE A 291 0.71 -4.22 -13.15
C PHE A 291 1.40 -5.59 -13.15
N ALA A 292 0.61 -6.66 -13.20
CA ALA A 292 1.13 -8.01 -13.25
C ALA A 292 0.69 -8.70 -14.54
N THR A 293 1.53 -9.61 -15.03
CA THR A 293 1.19 -10.51 -16.13
C THR A 293 1.41 -11.95 -15.70
N SER A 294 0.47 -12.82 -16.04
CA SER A 294 0.60 -14.27 -15.84
C SER A 294 0.96 -14.93 -17.17
N GLU A 295 2.06 -15.66 -17.20
CA GLU A 295 2.49 -16.51 -18.32
C GLU A 295 2.18 -17.98 -18.00
N GLY A 296 1.74 -18.72 -19.02
CA GLY A 296 1.28 -20.11 -18.86
C GLY A 296 -0.02 -20.23 -18.07
N ASP A 297 -0.24 -21.39 -17.44
CA ASP A 297 -1.41 -21.70 -16.63
C ASP A 297 -1.24 -21.28 -15.16
N PHE A 298 -0.59 -20.15 -14.92
CA PHE A 298 -0.36 -19.65 -13.56
C PHE A 298 -1.71 -19.31 -12.90
N ASN A 299 -2.18 -20.20 -12.03
CA ASN A 299 -3.42 -20.04 -11.27
C ASN A 299 -3.09 -20.01 -9.78
N PHE A 300 -3.38 -18.89 -9.12
CA PHE A 300 -3.16 -18.70 -7.68
C PHE A 300 -3.84 -19.79 -6.83
N ASN A 301 -4.98 -20.30 -7.29
CA ASN A 301 -5.71 -21.35 -6.57
C ASN A 301 -5.10 -22.75 -6.78
N ALA A 302 -4.28 -22.93 -7.81
CA ALA A 302 -3.64 -24.21 -8.14
C ALA A 302 -2.34 -24.46 -7.36
N GLN A 303 -1.77 -23.45 -6.67
CA GLN A 303 -0.62 -23.66 -5.77
C GLN A 303 -0.91 -24.63 -4.60
N HIS A 304 -2.19 -24.90 -4.31
CA HIS A 304 -2.61 -25.91 -3.34
C HIS A 304 -2.94 -27.28 -3.95
N CYS A 305 -2.83 -27.44 -5.27
CA CYS A 305 -2.98 -28.72 -5.94
C CYS A 305 -1.67 -29.52 -5.83
N GLU A 306 -1.76 -30.82 -5.53
CA GLU A 306 -0.57 -31.69 -5.37
C GLU A 306 0.26 -31.81 -6.67
N ASP A 307 -0.31 -31.47 -7.83
CA ASP A 307 0.33 -31.60 -9.15
C ASP A 307 1.34 -30.48 -9.48
N GLY A 308 1.45 -29.44 -8.65
CA GLY A 308 2.31 -28.29 -8.89
C GLY A 308 1.90 -27.44 -10.12
N LEU A 309 2.60 -26.33 -10.35
CA LEU A 309 2.40 -25.52 -11.56
C LEU A 309 3.29 -26.05 -12.71
N PRO A 310 2.82 -26.04 -13.97
CA PRO A 310 3.64 -26.45 -15.11
C PRO A 310 4.93 -25.65 -15.24
N ILE A 311 6.03 -26.30 -15.67
CA ILE A 311 7.29 -25.64 -16.02
C ILE A 311 7.01 -24.60 -17.10
N GLY A 312 7.45 -23.37 -16.86
CA GLY A 312 7.20 -22.21 -17.71
C GLY A 312 6.05 -21.30 -17.23
N SER A 313 5.26 -21.73 -16.24
CA SER A 313 4.28 -20.85 -15.60
C SER A 313 5.00 -19.83 -14.71
N GLN A 314 4.68 -18.55 -14.90
CA GLN A 314 5.27 -17.48 -14.09
C GLN A 314 4.34 -16.28 -13.97
N LEU A 315 4.38 -15.61 -12.82
CA LEU A 315 3.75 -14.31 -12.61
C LEU A 315 4.83 -13.24 -12.55
N ASN A 316 4.72 -12.21 -13.38
CA ASN A 316 5.66 -11.09 -13.40
C ASN A 316 4.94 -9.84 -12.90
N ILE A 317 5.52 -9.13 -11.93
CA ILE A 317 5.12 -7.77 -11.56
C ILE A 317 6.02 -6.80 -12.31
N TRP A 318 5.40 -5.90 -13.05
CA TRP A 318 6.04 -4.89 -13.87
C TRP A 318 5.91 -3.52 -13.23
N MET A 319 6.96 -2.72 -13.36
CA MET A 319 7.00 -1.35 -12.90
C MET A 319 7.66 -0.44 -13.95
N TRP A 320 7.26 0.82 -13.97
CA TRP A 320 7.95 1.85 -14.72
C TRP A 320 9.00 2.51 -13.84
N ALA A 321 10.23 2.61 -14.33
CA ALA A 321 11.29 3.31 -13.62
C ALA A 321 12.02 4.27 -14.56
N ARG A 322 12.40 5.42 -14.02
CA ARG A 322 13.19 6.41 -14.76
C ARG A 322 14.50 5.79 -15.22
N GLU A 323 14.82 5.95 -16.50
CA GLU A 323 16.14 5.58 -16.99
C GLU A 323 17.13 6.63 -16.50
N GLN A 324 18.00 6.26 -15.57
CA GLN A 324 19.14 7.10 -15.25
C GLN A 324 19.99 7.13 -16.52
N GLN A 325 20.14 8.32 -17.11
CA GLN A 325 21.07 8.50 -18.21
C GLN A 325 22.44 8.13 -17.67
N SER A 326 22.95 6.96 -18.06
CA SER A 326 24.33 6.61 -17.80
C SER A 326 25.14 7.71 -18.47
N SER A 327 25.82 8.51 -17.64
CA SER A 327 26.75 9.51 -18.16
C SER A 327 27.70 8.76 -19.08
N PRO A 328 27.87 9.18 -20.34
CA PRO A 328 28.75 8.47 -21.26
C PRO A 328 30.11 8.33 -20.60
N ALA A 329 30.60 7.09 -20.46
CA ALA A 329 31.90 6.82 -19.88
C ALA A 329 32.93 7.78 -20.52
N PRO A 330 33.71 8.53 -19.72
CA PRO A 330 34.58 9.58 -20.24
C PRO A 330 35.67 8.94 -21.10
N GLY A 331 35.45 8.83 -22.41
CA GLY A 331 36.42 8.21 -23.32
C GLY A 331 36.03 8.01 -24.79
N ALA A 332 34.75 7.97 -25.16
CA ALA A 332 34.36 7.70 -26.55
C ALA A 332 34.24 8.98 -27.39
N LYS A 333 35.30 9.34 -28.14
CA LYS A 333 35.26 10.41 -29.15
C LYS A 333 34.51 9.93 -30.40
N SER A 334 33.29 10.42 -30.64
CA SER A 334 32.60 10.25 -31.92
C SER A 334 32.64 11.54 -32.75
N GLY A 335 33.09 11.41 -33.99
CA GLY A 335 33.24 12.46 -34.98
C GLY A 335 31.92 13.04 -35.51
N ALA A 336 32.04 14.23 -36.10
CA ALA A 336 30.99 15.13 -36.52
C ALA A 336 30.24 14.70 -37.79
N GLY A 337 29.00 15.18 -37.93
CA GLY A 337 28.41 15.50 -39.24
C GLY A 337 26.88 15.50 -39.31
N GLY A 338 26.29 16.65 -39.68
CA GLY A 338 25.01 16.70 -40.41
C GLY A 338 23.87 17.49 -39.77
N LYS A 339 23.75 18.77 -40.13
CA LYS A 339 22.53 19.58 -39.94
C LYS A 339 21.51 19.26 -41.03
N THR A 340 20.24 19.09 -40.67
CA THR A 340 19.12 19.20 -41.62
C THR A 340 17.95 19.94 -40.99
N THR A 341 17.47 20.92 -41.75
CA THR A 341 16.41 21.90 -41.50
C THR A 341 15.01 21.30 -41.66
N LEU A 342 14.09 21.68 -40.76
CA LEU A 342 12.64 21.44 -40.86
C LEU A 342 11.93 22.59 -41.60
N PRO A 343 10.82 22.33 -42.31
CA PRO A 343 9.82 23.35 -42.61
C PRO A 343 8.55 23.19 -41.75
N ALA A 344 7.88 24.33 -41.53
CA ALA A 344 6.68 24.51 -40.76
C ALA A 344 5.40 24.64 -41.64
N ALA A 345 4.24 24.70 -40.96
CA ALA A 345 2.87 25.07 -41.39
C ALA A 345 1.91 23.87 -41.63
N SER A 346 0.60 23.87 -41.31
CA SER A 346 -0.33 24.90 -40.83
C SER A 346 -1.62 24.28 -40.21
N ALA A 347 -2.40 25.11 -39.50
CA ALA A 347 -3.70 24.99 -38.80
C ALA A 347 -4.85 24.16 -39.48
N ALA A 348 -6.00 23.80 -38.87
CA ALA A 348 -6.76 24.22 -37.67
C ALA A 348 -7.81 23.13 -37.26
N PRO A 349 -8.54 23.25 -36.13
CA PRO A 349 -9.12 22.12 -35.39
C PRO A 349 -10.60 21.82 -35.68
N LYS A 350 -10.99 20.54 -35.51
CA LYS A 350 -12.37 20.13 -35.20
C LYS A 350 -12.42 19.69 -33.74
N ALA A 351 -13.35 20.24 -32.97
CA ALA A 351 -13.52 19.94 -31.56
C ALA A 351 -13.93 18.47 -31.34
N PRO A 352 -13.15 17.66 -30.60
CA PRO A 352 -13.61 16.37 -30.10
C PRO A 352 -14.26 16.52 -28.72
N ALA A 353 -15.22 15.65 -28.45
CA ALA A 353 -15.79 15.44 -27.12
C ALA A 353 -14.69 15.12 -26.08
N PRO A 354 -14.87 15.48 -24.79
CA PRO A 354 -13.82 15.34 -23.79
C PRO A 354 -13.42 13.87 -23.55
N THR A 355 -12.23 13.48 -24.01
CA THR A 355 -11.57 12.20 -23.71
C THR A 355 -10.73 12.31 -22.44
N LYS A 356 -10.49 11.19 -21.74
CA LYS A 356 -9.83 11.09 -20.41
C LYS A 356 -8.36 11.57 -20.33
N SER A 357 -7.76 12.11 -21.41
CA SER A 357 -6.32 12.47 -21.48
C SER A 357 -5.93 13.74 -20.70
N TRP A 358 -6.89 14.57 -20.30
CA TRP A 358 -6.59 15.84 -19.62
C TRP A 358 -6.40 15.70 -18.09
N GLU A 359 -6.85 14.59 -17.50
CA GLU A 359 -6.72 14.34 -16.05
C GLU A 359 -5.25 14.11 -15.65
N THR A 360 -4.44 13.56 -16.56
CA THR A 360 -3.01 13.26 -16.35
C THR A 360 -2.14 14.51 -16.43
N GLU A 361 -2.38 15.39 -17.41
CA GLU A 361 -1.68 16.68 -17.57
C GLU A 361 -1.90 17.60 -16.35
N LEU A 362 -3.10 17.57 -15.76
CA LEU A 362 -3.42 18.33 -14.54
C LEU A 362 -2.71 17.83 -13.28
N ARG A 363 -2.29 16.56 -13.21
CA ARG A 363 -1.58 16.02 -12.03
C ARG A 363 -0.10 16.40 -12.03
N LEU A 364 0.51 16.56 -13.21
CA LEU A 364 1.87 17.07 -13.40
C LEU A 364 2.04 18.52 -12.91
N ILE A 365 1.01 19.34 -13.10
CA ILE A 365 1.00 20.76 -12.72
C ILE A 365 0.98 20.96 -11.19
N LYS A 366 0.85 19.88 -10.39
CA LYS A 366 0.54 19.98 -8.96
C LYS A 366 1.70 19.74 -7.99
N ARG A 367 2.96 19.64 -8.46
CA ARG A 367 4.16 19.46 -7.61
C ARG A 367 4.92 20.76 -7.38
N VAL A 368 5.58 20.88 -6.23
CA VAL A 368 6.52 21.99 -6.01
C VAL A 368 7.88 21.68 -6.64
N PRO A 369 8.53 22.64 -7.30
CA PRO A 369 9.92 22.50 -7.71
C PRO A 369 10.83 22.29 -6.49
N LEU A 370 11.86 21.46 -6.64
CA LEU A 370 12.90 21.34 -5.62
C LEU A 370 13.65 22.68 -5.48
N PRO A 371 13.90 23.18 -4.25
CA PRO A 371 14.62 24.43 -4.08
C PRO A 371 16.06 24.29 -4.58
N VAL A 372 16.49 25.19 -5.47
CA VAL A 372 17.85 25.22 -6.03
C VAL A 372 18.92 25.30 -4.92
N LEU A 373 18.62 26.04 -3.85
CA LEU A 373 19.52 26.16 -2.69
C LEU A 373 19.70 24.82 -1.95
N SER A 374 18.67 23.99 -1.91
CA SER A 374 18.75 22.66 -1.30
C SER A 374 19.67 21.75 -2.10
N ALA A 375 19.63 21.83 -3.44
CA ALA A 375 20.57 21.10 -4.31
C ALA A 375 22.04 21.50 -4.06
N GLN A 376 22.31 22.79 -3.86
CA GLN A 376 23.66 23.27 -3.52
C GLN A 376 24.12 22.86 -2.11
N ALA A 377 23.18 22.77 -1.16
CA ALA A 377 23.48 22.30 0.18
C ALA A 377 23.93 20.83 0.18
N LEU A 378 23.36 20.01 -0.72
CA LEU A 378 23.71 18.59 -0.85
C LEU A 378 25.14 18.35 -1.31
N GLU A 379 25.65 19.14 -2.26
CA GLU A 379 27.04 18.98 -2.72
C GLU A 379 28.01 19.05 -1.54
N ARG A 380 27.77 19.97 -0.61
CA ARG A 380 28.58 20.12 0.62
C ARG A 380 28.40 18.97 1.61
N VAL A 381 27.20 18.37 1.66
CA VAL A 381 26.93 17.23 2.54
C VAL A 381 27.57 15.97 1.99
N ARG A 382 27.56 15.77 0.67
CA ARG A 382 28.19 14.62 0.01
C ARG A 382 29.69 14.53 0.31
N ASP A 383 30.39 15.66 0.28
CA ASP A 383 31.81 15.74 0.66
C ASP A 383 32.06 15.27 2.09
N ARG A 384 31.11 15.53 3.01
CA ARG A 384 31.21 15.12 4.41
C ARG A 384 30.82 13.66 4.64
N LEU A 385 29.81 13.16 3.93
CA LEU A 385 29.36 11.76 4.01
C LEU A 385 30.45 10.78 3.55
N ASN A 386 31.30 11.19 2.60
CA ASN A 386 32.44 10.40 2.16
C ASN A 386 33.52 10.22 3.24
N VAL A 387 33.55 11.08 4.25
CA VAL A 387 34.38 10.89 5.44
C VAL A 387 33.59 9.99 6.39
N LYS A 388 33.95 8.70 6.48
CA LYS A 388 33.31 7.72 7.40
C LYS A 388 33.43 8.20 8.85
N LEU A 389 32.50 9.04 9.28
CA LEU A 389 32.42 9.55 10.65
C LEU A 389 31.46 8.66 11.44
N LEU A 390 32.03 7.95 12.41
CA LEU A 390 31.32 7.11 13.38
C LEU A 390 30.68 7.97 14.49
N HIS A 391 29.86 8.96 14.11
CA HIS A 391 29.13 9.75 15.10
C HIS A 391 27.79 9.07 15.43
N PRO A 392 27.58 8.62 16.67
CA PRO A 392 26.30 8.06 17.08
C PRO A 392 25.20 9.14 17.18
N PRO A 393 23.93 8.75 17.10
CA PRO A 393 23.44 7.41 16.77
C PRO A 393 23.31 7.19 15.26
N SER A 394 23.55 8.21 14.43
CA SER A 394 23.52 8.14 12.97
C SER A 394 24.56 9.09 12.38
N GLY A 395 25.63 8.53 11.81
CA GLY A 395 26.74 9.31 11.25
C GLY A 395 26.30 10.19 10.08
N ALA A 396 25.35 9.70 9.27
CA ALA A 396 24.83 10.44 8.12
C ALA A 396 23.97 11.63 8.54
N LEU A 397 23.06 11.44 9.50
CA LEU A 397 22.25 12.53 10.04
C LEU A 397 23.12 13.60 10.68
N TRP A 398 24.14 13.19 11.45
CA TRP A 398 25.09 14.10 12.05
C TRP A 398 25.85 14.88 10.98
N ALA A 399 26.44 14.21 9.99
CA ALA A 399 27.23 14.86 8.93
C ALA A 399 26.41 15.86 8.11
N ALA A 400 25.13 15.54 7.85
CA ALA A 400 24.22 16.38 7.09
C ALA A 400 23.80 17.65 7.84
N LEU A 401 23.59 17.56 9.15
CA LEU A 401 23.08 18.67 9.96
C LEU A 401 24.14 19.37 10.82
N ASP A 402 25.37 18.89 10.86
CA ASP A 402 26.44 19.52 11.64
C ASP A 402 26.72 20.96 11.18
N GLY A 403 26.69 21.87 12.14
CA GLY A 403 26.81 23.31 11.94
C GLY A 403 25.59 24.00 11.32
N GLN A 404 24.57 23.24 10.89
CA GLN A 404 23.33 23.82 10.35
C GLN A 404 22.48 24.43 11.47
N LYS A 405 21.73 25.49 11.14
CA LYS A 405 20.86 26.18 12.08
C LYS A 405 19.53 26.52 11.42
N THR A 406 18.45 26.35 12.17
CA THR A 406 17.14 26.87 11.78
C THR A 406 17.17 28.39 11.78
N ASP A 407 16.69 29.02 10.70
CA ASP A 407 16.50 30.47 10.67
C ASP A 407 15.24 30.85 11.47
N TRP A 408 15.43 30.97 12.79
CA TRP A 408 14.36 31.32 13.73
C TRP A 408 13.69 32.66 13.42
N SER A 409 14.38 33.59 12.75
CA SER A 409 13.79 34.88 12.39
C SER A 409 12.73 34.72 11.31
N VAL A 410 13.01 33.88 10.31
CA VAL A 410 12.09 33.51 9.23
C VAL A 410 10.95 32.66 9.78
N VAL A 411 11.24 31.63 10.58
CA VAL A 411 10.20 30.74 11.15
C VAL A 411 9.21 31.52 12.02
N LYS A 412 9.68 32.44 12.87
CA LYS A 412 8.79 33.33 13.66
C LYS A 412 8.01 34.32 12.80
N ARG A 413 8.57 34.78 11.68
CA ARG A 413 7.84 35.59 10.70
C ARG A 413 6.74 34.76 10.03
N MET A 414 7.04 33.54 9.58
CA MET A 414 6.04 32.62 9.02
C MET A 414 4.86 32.46 9.97
N ALA A 415 5.12 32.13 11.23
CA ALA A 415 4.09 31.94 12.26
C ALA A 415 3.23 33.20 12.47
N ARG A 416 3.83 34.39 12.59
CA ARG A 416 3.09 35.66 12.78
C ARG A 416 2.27 36.06 11.55
N SER A 417 2.82 35.82 10.36
CA SER A 417 2.24 36.28 9.10
C SER A 417 1.30 35.26 8.45
N ILE A 418 1.18 34.03 8.96
CA ILE A 418 0.40 32.96 8.30
C ILE A 418 -1.07 33.34 8.05
N MET A 419 -1.67 34.15 8.93
CA MET A 419 -3.04 34.66 8.78
C MET A 419 -3.14 36.00 8.01
N ASP A 420 -2.02 36.64 7.67
CA ASP A 420 -2.00 37.91 6.94
C ASP A 420 -2.41 37.67 5.47
N PRO A 421 -3.48 38.28 4.95
CA PRO A 421 -3.88 38.13 3.55
C PRO A 421 -2.80 38.45 2.53
N LYS A 422 -1.80 39.26 2.89
CA LYS A 422 -0.66 39.62 2.01
C LYS A 422 0.46 38.57 1.98
N TYR A 423 0.50 37.68 2.97
CA TYR A 423 1.49 36.62 3.03
C TYR A 423 0.97 35.42 2.23
N SER A 424 1.49 35.23 1.02
CA SER A 424 1.02 34.23 0.07
C SER A 424 1.64 32.85 0.27
N LEU A 425 1.02 31.81 -0.31
CA LEU A 425 1.57 30.44 -0.29
C LEU A 425 2.95 30.36 -0.94
N SER A 426 3.19 31.12 -2.02
CA SER A 426 4.51 31.19 -2.66
C SER A 426 5.58 31.73 -1.71
N GLN A 427 5.25 32.77 -0.93
CA GLN A 427 6.17 33.30 0.07
C GLN A 427 6.40 32.31 1.21
N PHE A 428 5.34 31.65 1.68
CA PHE A 428 5.43 30.60 2.69
C PHE A 428 6.32 29.44 2.23
N ASN A 429 6.15 28.95 1.00
CA ASN A 429 6.99 27.90 0.41
C ASN A 429 8.46 28.32 0.30
N LYS A 430 8.73 29.57 -0.09
CA LYS A 430 10.11 30.12 -0.12
C LYS A 430 10.72 30.16 1.29
N ASP A 431 9.92 30.48 2.30
CA ASP A 431 10.37 30.59 3.68
C ASP A 431 10.66 29.19 4.31
N LEU A 432 10.16 28.08 3.74
CA LEU A 432 10.44 26.72 4.22
C LEU A 432 11.93 26.36 4.22
N VAL A 433 12.75 27.03 3.41
CA VAL A 433 14.22 26.84 3.42
C VAL A 433 14.87 27.20 4.77
N ALA A 434 14.12 27.84 5.68
CA ALA A 434 14.54 28.09 7.05
C ALA A 434 14.75 26.80 7.88
N PHE A 435 14.21 25.66 7.44
CA PHE A 435 14.38 24.35 8.06
C PHE A 435 15.45 23.54 7.34
N PRO A 436 16.68 23.41 7.91
CA PRO A 436 17.74 22.62 7.27
C PRO A 436 17.38 21.14 7.10
N GLU A 437 16.48 20.61 7.93
CA GLU A 437 16.04 19.21 7.90
C GLU A 437 15.32 18.84 6.60
N LEU A 438 14.70 19.80 5.89
CA LEU A 438 14.06 19.54 4.60
C LEU A 438 15.06 19.21 3.48
N ASN A 439 16.34 19.56 3.66
CA ASN A 439 17.38 19.19 2.69
C ASN A 439 17.74 17.71 2.77
N LEU A 440 17.37 17.02 3.85
CA LEU A 440 17.67 15.60 4.04
C LEU A 440 17.03 14.74 2.96
N TYR A 441 15.79 15.03 2.54
CA TYR A 441 15.10 14.28 1.48
C TYR A 441 15.81 14.25 0.13
N LEU A 442 16.86 15.06 -0.05
CA LEU A 442 17.61 15.13 -1.29
C LEU A 442 18.94 14.37 -1.22
N LEU A 443 19.28 13.75 -0.09
CA LEU A 443 20.48 12.92 0.03
C LEU A 443 20.34 11.67 -0.84
N GLU A 444 21.09 11.61 -1.94
CA GLU A 444 21.24 10.42 -2.78
C GLU A 444 22.37 9.54 -2.26
N GLU A 445 22.16 8.22 -2.18
CA GLU A 445 23.26 7.30 -1.90
C GLU A 445 24.10 7.14 -3.15
N ASP A 446 25.34 7.63 -3.09
CA ASP A 446 26.32 7.44 -4.13
C ASP A 446 26.80 5.98 -4.07
N SER A 447 26.06 5.10 -4.73
CA SER A 447 26.42 3.69 -4.89
C SER A 447 27.64 3.61 -5.81
N GLY A 448 28.82 3.93 -5.27
CA GLY A 448 30.11 4.02 -5.96
C GLY A 448 30.66 2.70 -6.51
N SER A 449 29.79 1.75 -6.86
CA SER A 449 30.12 0.51 -7.54
C SER A 449 29.12 0.26 -8.66
N ASP A 450 29.61 0.22 -9.91
CA ASP A 450 28.88 0.00 -11.17
C ASP A 450 28.01 -1.28 -11.24
N GLN A 451 27.88 -2.08 -10.18
CA GLN A 451 27.34 -3.44 -10.29
C GLN A 451 26.01 -3.74 -9.59
N HIS A 452 25.47 -2.91 -8.71
CA HIS A 452 24.10 -3.16 -8.20
C HIS A 452 23.37 -1.85 -7.89
N VAL A 453 22.46 -1.46 -8.80
CA VAL A 453 21.48 -0.39 -8.57
C VAL A 453 20.45 -0.90 -7.56
N VAL A 454 20.82 -0.91 -6.28
CA VAL A 454 19.85 -1.06 -5.18
C VAL A 454 18.98 0.18 -5.20
N GLN A 455 17.67 -0.04 -5.30
CA GLN A 455 16.71 1.03 -5.48
C GLN A 455 16.60 1.84 -4.17
N ASP A 456 16.69 3.16 -4.30
CA ASP A 456 16.66 4.16 -3.22
C ASP A 456 15.23 4.35 -2.67
N VAL A 457 14.63 3.24 -2.24
CA VAL A 457 13.26 3.16 -1.73
C VAL A 457 13.29 3.43 -0.22
N THR A 458 12.51 4.39 0.24
CA THR A 458 12.35 4.68 1.67
C THR A 458 11.61 3.54 2.37
N SER A 459 11.67 3.47 3.70
CA SER A 459 10.91 2.47 4.48
C SER A 459 9.39 2.50 4.25
N SER A 460 8.87 3.59 3.66
CA SER A 460 7.48 3.73 3.22
C SER A 460 7.15 3.11 1.85
N GLY A 461 8.16 2.58 1.13
CA GLY A 461 8.00 2.07 -0.23
C GLY A 461 7.90 3.16 -1.30
N ARG A 462 8.28 4.41 -1.00
CA ARG A 462 8.18 5.57 -1.91
C ARG A 462 9.57 6.09 -2.29
N THR A 463 9.61 6.99 -3.27
CA THR A 463 10.85 7.70 -3.58
C THR A 463 11.09 8.82 -2.56
N LYS A 464 12.34 9.19 -2.33
CA LYS A 464 12.71 10.34 -1.47
C LYS A 464 12.03 11.65 -1.92
N GLY A 465 11.91 11.83 -3.24
CA GLY A 465 11.19 12.97 -3.83
C GLY A 465 9.69 12.98 -3.52
N ASP A 466 9.04 11.81 -3.46
CA ASP A 466 7.64 11.73 -3.03
C ASP A 466 7.49 12.10 -1.56
N GLU A 467 8.37 11.62 -0.69
CA GLU A 467 8.35 11.97 0.73
C GLU A 467 8.53 13.49 0.93
N TYR A 468 9.48 14.11 0.21
CA TYR A 468 9.62 15.57 0.21
C TYR A 468 8.32 16.29 -0.18
N GLN A 469 7.66 15.87 -1.27
CA GLN A 469 6.42 16.50 -1.73
C GLN A 469 5.29 16.34 -0.71
N ARG A 470 5.24 15.22 0.01
CA ARG A 470 4.25 15.00 1.08
C ARG A 470 4.48 15.90 2.28
N THR A 471 5.74 16.02 2.71
CA THR A 471 6.11 16.93 3.80
C THR A 471 5.73 18.37 3.45
N VAL A 472 6.00 18.81 2.22
CA VAL A 472 5.54 20.12 1.74
C VAL A 472 4.00 20.20 1.71
N GLY A 473 3.31 19.14 1.31
CA GLY A 473 1.86 19.03 1.39
C GLY A 473 1.32 19.23 2.80
N ALA A 474 1.99 18.67 3.81
CA ALA A 474 1.62 18.87 5.22
C ALA A 474 1.82 20.32 5.66
N PHE A 475 2.93 20.97 5.26
CA PHE A 475 3.12 22.41 5.46
C PHE A 475 2.01 23.25 4.82
N PHE A 476 1.57 22.90 3.60
CA PHE A 476 0.51 23.64 2.92
C PHE A 476 -0.85 23.41 3.58
N ALA A 477 -1.12 22.20 4.06
CA ALA A 477 -2.30 21.91 4.87
C ALA A 477 -2.34 22.79 6.12
N ILE A 478 -1.22 22.94 6.83
CA ILE A 478 -1.09 23.87 7.96
C ILE A 478 -1.40 25.31 7.54
N TYR A 479 -0.78 25.79 6.45
CA TYR A 479 -1.01 27.14 5.93
C TYR A 479 -2.49 27.40 5.63
N TRP A 480 -3.17 26.48 4.96
CA TRP A 480 -4.59 26.64 4.63
C TRP A 480 -5.49 26.52 5.85
N LEU A 481 -5.23 25.61 6.78
CA LEU A 481 -6.02 25.47 8.01
C LEU A 481 -5.92 26.71 8.91
N MET A 482 -4.78 27.36 8.97
CA MET A 482 -4.65 28.63 9.71
C MET A 482 -5.41 29.79 9.04
N ARG A 483 -5.82 29.64 7.78
CA ARG A 483 -6.47 30.68 6.95
C ARG A 483 -7.91 30.36 6.58
N LEU A 484 -8.61 29.53 7.36
CA LEU A 484 -10.01 29.13 7.07
C LEU A 484 -10.99 30.31 6.91
N GLU A 485 -10.71 31.47 7.50
CA GLU A 485 -11.54 32.69 7.39
C GLU A 485 -11.11 33.64 6.26
N VAL A 486 -10.04 33.31 5.54
CA VAL A 486 -9.49 34.13 4.45
C VAL A 486 -9.70 33.40 3.13
N ASP A 487 -8.76 32.54 2.75
CA ASP A 487 -8.69 31.81 1.48
C ASP A 487 -8.31 30.33 1.69
N GLY A 488 -8.18 29.90 2.94
CA GLY A 488 -7.70 28.58 3.31
C GLY A 488 -8.63 27.45 2.88
N LYS A 489 -9.95 27.66 2.95
CA LYS A 489 -10.94 26.66 2.50
C LYS A 489 -10.78 26.37 1.00
N ASP A 490 -10.58 27.43 0.21
CA ASP A 490 -10.36 27.35 -1.22
C ASP A 490 -9.06 26.58 -1.51
N GLY A 491 -7.94 27.00 -0.90
CA GLY A 491 -6.65 26.34 -1.11
C GLY A 491 -6.62 24.88 -0.66
N PHE A 492 -7.21 24.57 0.50
CA PHE A 492 -7.31 23.20 1.03
C PHE A 492 -8.12 22.29 0.10
N SER A 493 -9.23 22.79 -0.45
CA SER A 493 -10.17 22.00 -1.27
C SER A 493 -9.73 21.90 -2.72
N PHE A 494 -9.29 23.01 -3.30
CA PHE A 494 -9.09 23.17 -4.73
C PHE A 494 -7.63 23.19 -5.15
N GLY A 495 -6.71 23.55 -4.25
CA GLY A 495 -5.31 23.81 -4.58
C GLY A 495 -5.08 25.23 -5.07
N VAL A 496 -4.00 25.45 -5.83
CA VAL A 496 -3.59 26.76 -6.33
C VAL A 496 -3.37 26.77 -7.84
N ASP A 497 -3.45 27.97 -8.43
CA ASP A 497 -3.10 28.21 -9.84
C ASP A 497 -1.59 28.42 -10.06
N ASP A 498 -1.18 28.70 -11.29
CA ASP A 498 0.23 28.97 -11.65
C ASP A 498 0.83 30.18 -10.94
N LYS A 499 -0.01 31.07 -10.39
CA LYS A 499 0.39 32.24 -9.59
C LYS A 499 0.39 31.93 -8.10
N TRP A 500 0.19 30.67 -7.72
CA TRP A 500 0.11 30.21 -6.33
C TRP A 500 -1.06 30.83 -5.56
N ALA A 501 -2.08 31.32 -6.27
CA ALA A 501 -3.31 31.82 -5.67
C ALA A 501 -4.31 30.67 -5.50
N PRO A 502 -5.02 30.60 -4.37
CA PRO A 502 -6.09 29.62 -4.18
C PRO A 502 -7.10 29.66 -5.32
N MET A 503 -7.36 28.50 -5.93
CA MET A 503 -8.34 28.41 -7.01
C MET A 503 -9.75 28.53 -6.44
N LYS A 504 -10.61 29.26 -7.16
CA LYS A 504 -12.04 29.31 -6.88
C LYS A 504 -12.80 28.44 -7.88
N PRO A 505 -13.87 27.75 -7.46
CA PRO A 505 -14.66 26.94 -8.38
C PRO A 505 -15.38 27.84 -9.38
N SER A 506 -15.16 27.63 -10.68
CA SER A 506 -15.94 28.29 -11.74
C SER A 506 -17.20 27.50 -12.15
N GLY A 507 -17.40 26.30 -11.58
CA GLY A 507 -18.51 25.38 -11.87
C GLY A 507 -18.09 23.92 -11.71
N SER A 508 -19.02 22.98 -11.83
CA SER A 508 -18.74 21.53 -11.81
C SER A 508 -17.87 21.08 -12.99
N ASP A 509 -17.87 21.83 -14.09
CA ASP A 509 -17.11 21.51 -15.31
C ASP A 509 -15.68 22.07 -15.30
N ASP A 510 -15.22 22.66 -14.19
CA ASP A 510 -13.85 23.16 -14.08
C ASP A 510 -12.87 21.99 -14.04
N ARG A 511 -12.30 21.67 -15.21
CA ARG A 511 -11.35 20.58 -15.40
C ARG A 511 -10.19 20.65 -14.41
N ARG A 512 -9.70 21.84 -14.04
CA ARG A 512 -8.56 22.00 -13.11
C ARG A 512 -8.81 21.35 -11.74
N LEU A 513 -10.08 21.21 -11.36
CA LEU A 513 -10.54 20.72 -10.06
C LEU A 513 -10.84 19.22 -10.05
N TYR A 514 -10.48 18.45 -11.07
CA TYR A 514 -10.89 17.06 -11.15
C TYR A 514 -10.47 16.20 -9.91
N PRO A 515 -11.38 15.36 -9.38
CA PRO A 515 -12.82 15.33 -9.64
C PRO A 515 -13.54 16.51 -8.95
N ALA A 516 -14.09 17.43 -9.75
CA ALA A 516 -14.62 18.71 -9.27
C ALA A 516 -15.75 18.53 -8.25
N ASP A 517 -16.67 17.58 -8.50
CA ASP A 517 -17.80 17.31 -7.62
C ASP A 517 -17.39 16.94 -6.21
N LYS A 518 -16.35 16.11 -6.05
CA LYS A 518 -15.84 15.74 -4.73
C LYS A 518 -15.26 16.94 -4.01
N ARG A 519 -14.50 17.79 -4.71
CA ARG A 519 -13.90 19.00 -4.13
C ARG A 519 -14.95 20.04 -3.74
N ILE A 520 -15.92 20.28 -4.62
CA ILE A 520 -17.04 21.20 -4.38
C ILE A 520 -17.87 20.69 -3.19
N ASN A 521 -18.20 19.40 -3.16
CA ASN A 521 -18.93 18.81 -2.04
C ASN A 521 -18.13 18.87 -0.74
N PHE A 522 -16.83 18.60 -0.76
CA PHE A 522 -15.97 18.76 0.42
C PHE A 522 -15.96 20.21 0.90
N HIS A 523 -15.80 21.16 -0.02
CA HIS A 523 -15.79 22.58 0.29
C HIS A 523 -17.11 23.05 0.92
N ALA A 524 -18.24 22.65 0.34
CA ALA A 524 -19.57 23.07 0.79
C ALA A 524 -20.03 22.33 2.06
N SER A 525 -19.82 21.01 2.12
CA SER A 525 -20.36 20.13 3.16
C SER A 525 -19.36 19.79 4.27
N GLY A 526 -18.10 20.19 4.12
CA GLY A 526 -17.04 20.02 5.11
C GLY A 526 -17.36 20.72 6.42
N LYS A 527 -17.14 20.04 7.55
CA LYS A 527 -17.35 20.62 8.89
C LYS A 527 -16.16 21.48 9.30
N TRP A 528 -15.98 22.60 8.61
CA TRP A 528 -14.88 23.55 8.81
C TRP A 528 -14.78 24.06 10.26
N ASP A 529 -15.89 24.15 10.98
CA ASP A 529 -15.89 24.52 12.40
C ASP A 529 -15.18 23.50 13.29
N TYR A 530 -15.16 22.22 12.92
CA TYR A 530 -14.41 21.21 13.68
C TYR A 530 -12.91 21.39 13.49
N PHE A 531 -12.45 21.71 12.28
CA PHE A 531 -11.04 22.09 12.05
C PHE A 531 -10.68 23.32 12.89
N LYS A 532 -11.50 24.37 12.83
CA LYS A 532 -11.24 25.61 13.58
C LYS A 532 -11.22 25.37 15.09
N ARG A 533 -12.13 24.53 15.60
CA ARG A 533 -12.16 24.11 17.01
C ARG A 533 -10.88 23.38 17.39
N LEU A 534 -10.45 22.41 16.60
CA LEU A 534 -9.21 21.67 16.83
C LEU A 534 -7.99 22.60 16.90
N LEU A 535 -7.86 23.55 15.97
CA LEU A 535 -6.77 24.55 15.98
C LEU A 535 -6.81 25.44 17.23
N THR A 536 -8.01 25.78 17.70
CA THR A 536 -8.21 26.56 18.93
C THR A 536 -7.84 25.73 20.16
N ASN A 537 -8.29 24.48 20.24
CA ASN A 537 -8.01 23.57 21.35
C ASN A 537 -6.51 23.24 21.43
N ALA A 538 -5.84 23.09 20.29
CA ALA A 538 -4.38 22.94 20.20
C ALA A 538 -3.59 24.18 20.64
N GLY A 539 -4.26 25.30 20.84
CA GLY A 539 -3.65 26.58 21.20
C GLY A 539 -2.88 27.22 20.05
N LEU A 540 -3.16 26.87 18.80
CA LEU A 540 -2.55 27.53 17.62
C LEU A 540 -3.22 28.87 17.34
N ILE A 541 -4.50 28.98 17.65
CA ILE A 541 -5.31 30.19 17.52
C ILE A 541 -5.90 30.53 18.89
N GLU A 542 -5.68 31.76 19.34
CA GLU A 542 -6.31 32.33 20.52
C GLU A 542 -7.40 33.31 20.08
N ARG A 543 -8.58 33.22 20.68
CA ARG A 543 -9.64 34.21 20.49
C ARG A 543 -9.57 35.24 21.59
N ASN A 544 -9.46 36.51 21.23
CA ASN A 544 -9.57 37.58 22.20
C ASN A 544 -11.04 37.82 22.60
N LYS A 545 -11.26 38.74 23.54
CA LYS A 545 -12.59 39.09 24.09
C LYS A 545 -13.59 39.56 23.02
N TRP A 546 -13.11 40.00 21.86
CA TRP A 546 -13.90 40.46 20.72
C TRP A 546 -14.10 39.38 19.65
N GLY A 547 -13.66 38.14 19.91
CA GLY A 547 -13.75 37.03 18.96
C GLY A 547 -12.73 37.08 17.83
N ILE A 548 -11.80 38.05 17.83
CA ILE A 548 -10.74 38.15 16.82
C ILE A 548 -9.72 37.04 17.10
N CYS A 549 -9.44 36.25 16.08
CA CYS A 549 -8.44 35.19 16.11
C CYS A 549 -7.03 35.78 16.02
N LYS A 550 -6.15 35.36 16.92
CA LYS A 550 -4.72 35.70 16.93
C LYS A 550 -3.91 34.40 16.92
N VAL A 551 -2.86 34.34 16.11
CA VAL A 551 -1.94 33.19 16.11
C VAL A 551 -1.13 33.18 17.40
N ASN A 552 -1.05 32.01 18.05
CA ASN A 552 -0.06 31.75 19.07
C ASN A 552 1.28 31.40 18.37
N GLU A 553 2.16 32.39 18.25
CA GLU A 553 3.44 32.26 17.54
C GLU A 553 4.24 31.06 18.05
N LYS A 554 4.37 30.90 19.36
CA LYS A 554 5.17 29.84 19.98
C LYS A 554 4.65 28.46 19.58
N ARG A 555 3.35 28.22 19.70
CA ARG A 555 2.72 26.93 19.36
C ARG A 555 2.80 26.62 17.87
N MET A 556 2.62 27.66 17.04
CA MET A 556 2.70 27.55 15.59
C MET A 556 4.12 27.17 15.14
N VAL A 557 5.14 27.76 15.76
CA VAL A 557 6.54 27.43 15.52
C VAL A 557 6.84 25.96 15.89
N SER A 558 6.27 25.46 16.99
CA SER A 558 6.38 24.04 17.38
C SER A 558 5.82 23.10 16.32
N LEU A 559 4.62 23.39 15.81
CA LEU A 559 3.98 22.58 14.77
C LEU A 559 4.81 22.57 13.48
N LEU A 560 5.28 23.74 13.02
CA LEU A 560 6.13 23.84 11.83
C LEU A 560 7.44 23.06 11.99
N SER A 561 8.07 23.12 13.17
CA SER A 561 9.31 22.39 13.45
C SER A 561 9.08 20.87 13.50
N LEU A 562 7.96 20.43 14.11
CA LEU A 562 7.56 19.03 14.09
C LEU A 562 7.34 18.52 12.67
N THR A 563 6.63 19.28 11.82
CA THR A 563 6.41 18.90 10.41
C THR A 563 7.73 18.80 9.63
N ALA A 564 8.72 19.64 9.92
CA ALA A 564 10.03 19.58 9.26
C ALA A 564 10.80 18.29 9.56
N ILE A 565 10.65 17.75 10.78
CA ILE A 565 11.44 16.60 11.27
C ILE A 565 10.71 15.26 11.23
N HIS A 566 9.37 15.26 11.18
CA HIS A 566 8.55 14.05 11.35
C HIS A 566 8.98 12.89 10.44
N ASP A 567 9.07 13.16 9.14
CA ASP A 567 9.21 12.13 8.12
C ASP A 567 10.66 11.85 7.69
N ILE A 568 11.65 12.57 8.26
CA ILE A 568 13.05 12.41 7.84
C ILE A 568 13.59 11.01 8.16
N MET A 569 13.06 10.36 9.19
CA MET A 569 13.46 8.99 9.59
C MET A 569 12.88 7.91 8.67
N LYS A 570 12.10 8.24 7.63
CA LYS A 570 11.74 7.28 6.57
C LYS A 570 12.91 6.99 5.62
N MET A 571 13.94 7.82 5.67
CA MET A 571 15.16 7.61 4.91
C MET A 571 16.08 6.67 5.69
N ASP A 572 16.27 5.47 5.17
CA ASP A 572 17.05 4.43 5.81
C ASP A 572 18.41 4.96 6.28
N LEU A 573 19.17 5.63 5.40
CA LEU A 573 20.49 6.21 5.71
C LEU A 573 20.54 7.03 7.02
N LEU A 574 19.41 7.63 7.45
CA LEU A 574 19.33 8.48 8.63
C LEU A 574 18.98 7.73 9.91
N LEU A 575 18.50 6.49 9.81
CA LEU A 575 18.01 5.73 10.96
C LEU A 575 19.10 5.56 12.04
N PRO A 576 18.75 5.79 13.32
CA PRO A 576 19.68 5.70 14.43
C PRO A 576 19.91 4.24 14.88
N GLU A 577 21.07 4.00 15.46
CA GLU A 577 21.37 2.80 16.26
C GLU A 577 21.23 3.08 17.75
N VAL A 578 20.66 2.13 18.49
CA VAL A 578 20.51 2.23 19.94
C VAL A 578 21.87 2.17 20.62
N GLN A 579 22.17 3.20 21.42
CA GLN A 579 23.44 3.30 22.14
C GLN A 579 23.40 2.49 23.43
N VAL A 580 24.56 2.04 23.89
CA VAL A 580 24.72 1.19 25.09
C VAL A 580 23.99 1.78 26.31
N ALA A 581 24.09 3.09 26.50
CA ALA A 581 23.51 3.79 27.64
C ALA A 581 21.97 3.86 27.61
N HIS A 582 21.33 3.58 26.48
CA HIS A 582 19.89 3.71 26.27
C HIS A 582 19.20 2.36 26.01
N ALA A 583 19.95 1.25 25.99
CA ALA A 583 19.41 -0.08 25.73
C ALA A 583 18.80 -0.72 27.00
N PRO A 584 17.66 -1.44 26.89
CA PRO A 584 16.81 -1.52 25.71
C PRO A 584 15.96 -0.26 25.51
N TYR A 585 15.71 0.13 24.26
CA TYR A 585 14.83 1.25 23.91
C TYR A 585 13.61 0.73 23.16
N HIS A 586 12.41 0.79 23.76
CA HIS A 586 11.16 0.33 23.13
C HIS A 586 11.21 -1.11 22.54
N GLY A 587 12.04 -1.99 23.11
CA GLY A 587 12.22 -3.36 22.65
C GLY A 587 13.42 -3.58 21.73
N TYR A 588 14.09 -2.52 21.28
CA TYR A 588 15.35 -2.60 20.54
C TYR A 588 16.53 -2.76 21.51
N ALA A 589 17.42 -3.71 21.21
CA ALA A 589 18.63 -3.98 21.95
C ALA A 589 19.74 -2.96 21.60
N LYS A 590 20.86 -3.04 22.31
CA LYS A 590 22.06 -2.25 22.00
C LYS A 590 22.50 -2.55 20.55
N GLU A 591 22.92 -1.51 19.82
CA GLU A 591 23.39 -1.55 18.42
C GLU A 591 22.30 -1.96 17.40
N ASP A 592 21.08 -2.25 17.84
CA ASP A 592 19.96 -2.43 16.93
C ASP A 592 19.67 -1.11 16.21
N ARG A 593 19.53 -1.19 14.89
CA ARG A 593 19.00 -0.10 14.07
C ARG A 593 17.49 -0.02 14.27
N ILE A 594 17.00 1.17 14.63
CA ILE A 594 15.56 1.39 14.82
C ILE A 594 14.92 1.55 13.44
N GLY A 595 14.24 0.50 12.95
CA GLY A 595 13.58 0.52 11.64
C GLY A 595 12.24 1.27 11.60
N ASP A 596 11.58 1.41 12.75
CA ASP A 596 10.33 2.17 12.86
C ASP A 596 10.63 3.68 12.94
N HIS A 597 10.22 4.44 11.93
CA HIS A 597 10.55 5.86 11.80
C HIS A 597 10.07 6.74 12.98
N ASP A 598 8.88 6.47 13.54
CA ASP A 598 8.36 7.22 14.69
C ASP A 598 9.20 6.95 15.94
N THR A 599 9.52 5.68 16.21
CA THR A 599 10.40 5.29 17.32
C THR A 599 11.82 5.84 17.12
N ALA A 600 12.33 5.85 15.89
CA ALA A 600 13.63 6.41 15.54
C ALA A 600 13.68 7.92 15.81
N LEU A 601 12.64 8.67 15.40
CA LEU A 601 12.56 10.10 15.67
C LEU A 601 12.41 10.38 17.16
N ALA A 602 11.58 9.62 17.87
CA ALA A 602 11.44 9.71 19.32
C ALA A 602 12.78 9.53 20.04
N TYR A 603 13.55 8.51 19.65
CA TYR A 603 14.88 8.23 20.18
C TYR A 603 15.86 9.40 19.98
N VAL A 604 15.93 9.96 18.76
CA VAL A 604 16.79 11.11 18.46
C VAL A 604 16.34 12.35 19.24
N MET A 605 15.04 12.64 19.29
CA MET A 605 14.53 13.78 20.05
C MET A 605 14.81 13.66 21.55
N GLU A 606 14.74 12.45 22.12
CA GLU A 606 14.94 12.19 23.54
C GLU A 606 16.41 12.32 23.94
N HIS A 607 17.31 11.65 23.20
CA HIS A 607 18.70 11.45 23.59
C HIS A 607 19.70 12.32 22.83
N PHE A 608 19.37 12.77 21.62
CA PHE A 608 20.26 13.54 20.74
C PHE A 608 19.57 14.78 20.14
N PRO A 609 18.86 15.60 20.95
CA PRO A 609 18.09 16.72 20.44
C PRO A 609 18.95 17.73 19.67
N GLU A 610 20.25 17.79 19.92
CA GLU A 610 21.20 18.65 19.21
C GLU A 610 21.31 18.36 17.71
N MET A 611 20.98 17.14 17.27
CA MET A 611 21.03 16.73 15.87
C MET A 611 19.84 17.23 15.06
N LEU A 612 18.82 17.79 15.70
CA LEU A 612 17.61 18.33 15.06
C LEU A 612 17.51 19.82 15.37
N PRO A 613 18.14 20.72 14.57
CA PRO A 613 18.23 22.14 14.86
C PRO A 613 16.89 22.81 15.18
N SER A 614 15.83 22.47 14.45
CA SER A 614 14.50 23.03 14.64
C SER A 614 13.87 22.54 15.93
N PHE A 615 13.96 21.24 16.26
CA PHE A 615 13.49 20.72 17.54
C PHE A 615 14.28 21.30 18.72
N ARG A 616 15.62 21.35 18.62
CA ARG A 616 16.51 21.84 19.68
C ARG A 616 16.16 23.25 20.11
N GLY A 617 15.92 24.15 19.15
CA GLY A 617 15.70 25.56 19.41
C GLY A 617 14.29 25.93 19.90
N LEU A 618 13.38 24.95 20.00
CA LEU A 618 12.08 25.16 20.65
C LEU A 618 12.23 25.37 22.16
N ASP A 619 11.27 26.11 22.72
CA ASP A 619 11.14 26.26 24.16
C ASP A 619 10.95 24.89 24.84
N PRO A 620 11.43 24.69 26.09
CA PRO A 620 11.35 23.40 26.77
C PRO A 620 9.95 22.78 26.83
N ASP A 621 8.92 23.58 27.11
CA ASP A 621 7.53 23.11 27.17
C ASP A 621 7.02 22.66 25.78
N GLU A 622 7.44 23.33 24.70
CA GLU A 622 7.03 22.96 23.35
C GLU A 622 7.78 21.72 22.85
N ARG A 623 9.06 21.56 23.22
CA ARG A 623 9.78 20.30 22.98
C ARG A 623 9.09 19.13 23.65
N HIS A 624 8.53 19.35 24.84
CA HIS A 624 7.77 18.33 25.54
C HIS A 624 6.48 17.97 24.79
N SER A 625 5.71 18.96 24.34
CA SER A 625 4.54 18.75 23.50
C SER A 625 4.87 18.01 22.19
N VAL A 626 5.95 18.41 21.51
CA VAL A 626 6.40 17.78 20.25
C VAL A 626 6.84 16.34 20.50
N ARG A 627 7.61 16.05 21.55
CA ARG A 627 7.97 14.67 21.93
C ARG A 627 6.74 13.81 22.18
N PHE A 628 5.74 14.34 22.88
CA PHE A 628 4.48 13.63 23.12
C PHE A 628 3.79 13.21 21.81
N THR A 629 3.87 14.02 20.75
CA THR A 629 3.26 13.64 19.46
C THR A 629 3.89 12.41 18.81
N GLN A 630 5.11 12.05 19.20
CA GLN A 630 5.86 10.89 18.69
C GLN A 630 5.82 9.69 19.65
N CYS A 631 5.07 9.79 20.75
CA CYS A 631 4.85 8.65 21.62
C CYS A 631 4.01 7.59 20.92
N ASN A 632 4.33 6.31 21.15
CA ASN A 632 3.49 5.21 20.70
C ASN A 632 2.22 5.12 21.56
N LEU A 633 1.20 5.91 21.21
CA LEU A 633 -0.07 5.96 21.92
C LEU A 633 -0.88 4.65 21.77
N CYS A 634 -0.53 3.80 20.79
CA CYS A 634 -1.33 2.64 20.38
C CYS A 634 -2.82 2.97 20.15
N PHE A 635 -3.13 4.23 19.80
CA PHE A 635 -4.49 4.72 19.63
C PHE A 635 -4.94 4.54 18.18
N ASN A 636 -5.85 3.60 17.94
CA ASN A 636 -6.53 3.49 16.66
C ASN A 636 -7.79 4.34 16.68
N HIS A 637 -7.77 5.43 15.91
CA HIS A 637 -8.87 6.38 15.93
C HIS A 637 -10.15 5.85 15.26
N GLY A 638 -10.01 4.97 14.26
CA GLY A 638 -11.15 4.30 13.62
C GLY A 638 -11.94 3.43 14.60
N TRP A 639 -11.22 2.72 15.49
CA TRP A 639 -11.84 1.89 16.53
C TRP A 639 -12.75 2.69 17.46
N PHE A 640 -12.35 3.92 17.79
CA PHE A 640 -13.15 4.83 18.60
C PHE A 640 -14.34 5.39 17.82
N VAL A 641 -14.10 5.94 16.63
CA VAL A 641 -15.13 6.61 15.81
C VAL A 641 -16.25 5.65 15.42
N GLN A 642 -15.93 4.39 15.17
CA GLN A 642 -16.90 3.36 14.81
C GLN A 642 -17.41 2.57 16.01
N ALA A 643 -16.90 2.85 17.21
CA ALA A 643 -17.23 2.18 18.45
C ALA A 643 -17.10 0.64 18.42
N GLU A 644 -16.22 0.08 17.57
CA GLU A 644 -16.03 -1.37 17.46
C GLU A 644 -15.17 -1.94 18.60
N ALA A 645 -14.32 -1.12 19.21
CA ALA A 645 -13.47 -1.50 20.33
C ALA A 645 -14.07 -1.10 21.69
N PRO A 646 -13.80 -1.88 22.75
CA PRO A 646 -14.07 -1.46 24.11
C PRO A 646 -13.09 -0.35 24.55
N PRO A 647 -13.47 0.54 25.48
CA PRO A 647 -12.64 1.65 25.97
C PRO A 647 -11.19 1.28 26.29
N GLY A 648 -10.96 0.15 26.97
CA GLY A 648 -9.62 -0.28 27.38
C GLY A 648 -8.71 -0.64 26.22
N ALA A 649 -9.26 -1.17 25.12
CA ALA A 649 -8.50 -1.45 23.90
C ALA A 649 -8.10 -0.17 23.16
N ILE A 650 -8.85 0.93 23.33
CA ILE A 650 -8.64 2.20 22.66
C ILE A 650 -7.68 3.09 23.47
N PHE A 651 -7.99 3.28 24.76
CA PHE A 651 -7.46 4.40 25.53
C PHE A 651 -6.47 4.01 26.63
N THR A 652 -6.41 2.76 27.09
CA THR A 652 -5.56 2.43 28.25
C THR A 652 -4.08 2.70 27.99
N LYS A 653 -3.58 2.43 26.78
CA LYS A 653 -2.19 2.76 26.41
C LYS A 653 -1.95 4.25 26.28
N PHE A 654 -2.87 4.97 25.64
CA PHE A 654 -2.88 6.42 25.59
C PHE A 654 -2.81 7.01 27.02
N ARG A 655 -3.72 6.62 27.91
CA ARG A 655 -3.77 7.08 29.30
C ARG A 655 -2.48 6.75 30.05
N GLN A 656 -1.90 5.57 29.83
CA GLN A 656 -0.59 5.22 30.41
C GLN A 656 0.51 6.19 29.98
N CYS A 657 0.56 6.59 28.71
CA CYS A 657 1.52 7.61 28.24
C CYS A 657 1.31 8.97 28.91
N LEU A 658 0.05 9.36 29.19
CA LEU A 658 -0.26 10.59 29.91
C LEU A 658 0.16 10.55 31.39
N ILE A 659 0.01 9.41 32.06
CA ILE A 659 0.24 9.27 33.50
C ILE A 659 1.69 8.90 33.84
N ARG A 660 2.25 7.89 33.18
CA ARG A 660 3.46 7.17 33.66
C ARG A 660 4.77 7.89 33.31
N ASP A 661 4.86 8.49 32.13
CA ASP A 661 6.16 8.87 31.56
C ASP A 661 6.62 10.28 32.03
N HIS A 662 6.27 10.65 33.27
CA HIS A 662 6.42 12.00 33.83
C HIS A 662 5.84 13.13 32.96
N MET A 663 4.91 12.75 32.08
CA MET A 663 4.15 13.62 31.18
C MET A 663 2.97 14.30 31.88
N SER A 664 3.03 14.49 33.21
CA SER A 664 1.96 15.14 33.98
C SER A 664 1.71 16.61 33.57
N LYS A 665 2.55 17.17 32.71
CA LYS A 665 2.39 18.48 32.08
C LYS A 665 1.63 18.45 30.76
N ILE A 666 1.40 17.27 30.17
CA ILE A 666 0.63 17.12 28.93
C ILE A 666 -0.83 17.40 29.25
N GLY A 667 -1.34 18.50 28.70
CA GLY A 667 -2.75 18.89 28.82
C GLY A 667 -3.55 18.56 27.57
N SER A 668 -4.86 18.84 27.60
CA SER A 668 -5.73 18.64 26.44
C SER A 668 -5.23 19.36 25.18
N ARG A 669 -4.59 20.53 25.34
CA ARG A 669 -3.97 21.27 24.22
C ARG A 669 -2.85 20.52 23.51
N ASP A 670 -2.16 19.62 24.19
CA ASP A 670 -1.06 18.82 23.65
C ASP A 670 -1.61 17.59 22.91
N VAL A 671 -2.68 17.00 23.45
CA VAL A 671 -3.50 15.99 22.75
C VAL A 671 -4.10 16.57 21.47
N SER A 672 -4.66 17.78 21.52
CA SER A 672 -5.14 18.47 20.32
C SER A 672 -4.02 18.75 19.32
N LEU A 673 -2.82 19.12 19.78
CA LEU A 673 -1.67 19.34 18.90
C LEU A 673 -1.27 18.05 18.16
N TYR A 674 -1.26 16.91 18.85
CA TYR A 674 -1.06 15.60 18.23
C TYR A 674 -2.07 15.36 17.10
N PHE A 675 -3.35 15.67 17.33
CA PHE A 675 -4.37 15.51 16.29
C PHE A 675 -4.27 16.54 15.15
N VAL A 676 -3.84 17.77 15.42
CA VAL A 676 -3.52 18.72 14.33
C VAL A 676 -2.40 18.17 13.46
N HIS A 677 -1.31 17.70 14.09
CA HIS A 677 -0.18 17.10 13.37
C HIS A 677 -0.63 15.91 12.51
N TRP A 678 -1.30 14.93 13.12
CA TRP A 678 -1.86 13.76 12.43
C TRP A 678 -2.75 14.16 11.23
N LEU A 679 -3.62 15.15 11.44
CA LEU A 679 -4.52 15.65 10.40
C LEU A 679 -3.71 16.28 9.26
N THR A 680 -2.72 17.11 9.56
CA THR A 680 -1.92 17.81 8.53
C THR A 680 -0.97 16.87 7.78
N ASP A 681 -0.38 15.89 8.47
CA ASP A 681 0.43 14.84 7.84
C ASP A 681 -0.41 14.00 6.86
N LEU A 682 -1.59 13.56 7.31
CA LEU A 682 -2.51 12.80 6.46
C LEU A 682 -3.05 13.65 5.30
N ALA A 683 -3.30 14.95 5.50
CA ALA A 683 -3.68 15.87 4.43
C ALA A 683 -2.59 15.97 3.34
N GLY A 684 -1.32 15.94 3.76
CA GLY A 684 -0.13 15.92 2.90
C GLY A 684 0.24 14.54 2.33
N ALA A 685 -0.51 13.48 2.59
CA ALA A 685 -0.13 12.12 2.21
C ALA A 685 -0.01 11.87 0.69
N GLU A 686 -0.54 12.76 -0.14
CA GLU A 686 -0.45 12.73 -1.60
C GLU A 686 0.69 13.66 -2.09
N PRO A 687 1.60 13.20 -2.97
CA PRO A 687 2.79 13.96 -3.36
C PRO A 687 2.48 15.01 -4.46
N THR A 688 1.39 15.75 -4.29
CA THR A 688 0.84 16.76 -5.20
C THR A 688 0.39 18.01 -4.42
N PRO A 689 1.31 18.67 -3.69
CA PRO A 689 0.99 19.74 -2.75
C PRO A 689 0.24 20.93 -3.35
N LEU A 690 0.44 21.28 -4.62
CA LEU A 690 -0.29 22.40 -5.25
C LEU A 690 -1.74 22.03 -5.61
N GLY A 691 -2.09 20.75 -5.54
CA GLY A 691 -3.43 20.21 -5.81
C GLY A 691 -4.42 20.33 -4.66
N GLY A 692 -4.05 20.95 -3.54
CA GLY A 692 -4.84 20.91 -2.31
C GLY A 692 -4.62 19.62 -1.52
N CYS A 693 -5.42 19.41 -0.48
CA CYS A 693 -5.31 18.26 0.42
C CYS A 693 -6.03 17.02 -0.15
N GLU A 694 -5.55 16.51 -1.29
CA GLU A 694 -6.24 15.49 -2.10
C GLU A 694 -6.62 14.23 -1.31
N LYS A 695 -5.82 13.84 -0.31
CA LYS A 695 -6.13 12.69 0.54
C LYS A 695 -7.53 12.83 1.15
N PHE A 696 -7.83 13.96 1.78
CA PHE A 696 -9.13 14.19 2.40
C PHE A 696 -10.22 14.57 1.42
N VAL A 697 -9.86 15.39 0.43
CA VAL A 697 -10.85 15.99 -0.46
C VAL A 697 -11.36 14.99 -1.50
N VAL A 698 -10.49 14.12 -2.01
CA VAL A 698 -10.80 13.24 -3.15
C VAL A 698 -10.89 11.77 -2.74
N LYS A 699 -10.00 11.33 -1.84
CA LYS A 699 -9.79 9.91 -1.54
C LYS A 699 -10.39 9.45 -0.21
N PHE A 700 -10.72 10.36 0.70
CA PHE A 700 -11.28 10.03 2.00
C PHE A 700 -12.79 10.30 2.02
N PRO A 701 -13.63 9.35 2.45
CA PRO A 701 -15.06 9.60 2.55
C PRO A 701 -15.37 10.73 3.54
N LEU A 702 -16.03 11.78 3.06
CA LEU A 702 -16.34 12.96 3.87
C LEU A 702 -17.13 12.65 5.16
N PRO A 703 -18.15 11.76 5.16
CA PRO A 703 -18.85 11.40 6.41
C PRO A 703 -17.93 10.77 7.46
N VAL A 704 -16.95 9.98 7.01
CA VAL A 704 -15.95 9.36 7.89
C VAL A 704 -15.04 10.46 8.45
N LEU A 705 -14.50 11.34 7.62
CA LEU A 705 -13.64 12.45 8.09
C LEU A 705 -14.37 13.34 9.11
N ASN A 706 -15.63 13.69 8.84
CA ASN A 706 -16.43 14.48 9.77
C ASN A 706 -16.60 13.78 11.13
N SER A 707 -16.70 12.45 11.13
CA SER A 707 -16.80 11.67 12.38
C SER A 707 -15.47 11.64 13.14
N PHE A 708 -14.34 11.57 12.44
CA PHE A 708 -13.00 11.73 13.03
C PHE A 708 -12.84 13.12 13.65
N LEU A 709 -13.10 14.18 12.87
CA LEU A 709 -13.00 15.56 13.33
C LEU A 709 -13.90 15.83 14.53
N ARG A 710 -15.13 15.30 14.53
CA ARG A 710 -16.08 15.41 15.64
C ARG A 710 -15.57 14.78 16.92
N SER A 711 -14.86 13.66 16.79
CA SER A 711 -14.43 12.83 17.91
C SER A 711 -13.21 13.38 18.66
N PHE A 712 -12.42 14.27 18.05
CA PHE A 712 -11.21 14.83 18.68
C PHE A 712 -11.50 15.50 20.04
N GLU A 713 -12.58 16.28 20.16
CA GLU A 713 -12.92 16.96 21.42
C GLU A 713 -13.31 16.01 22.57
N PHE A 714 -13.58 14.75 22.27
CA PHE A 714 -13.82 13.73 23.29
C PHE A 714 -12.52 13.04 23.67
N VAL A 715 -11.67 12.72 22.69
CA VAL A 715 -10.36 12.13 22.97
C VAL A 715 -9.50 13.09 23.80
N GLU A 716 -9.60 14.40 23.58
CA GLU A 716 -8.93 15.43 24.38
C GLU A 716 -9.28 15.37 25.88
N ARG A 717 -10.45 14.84 26.22
CA ARG A 717 -10.92 14.69 27.61
C ARG A 717 -10.34 13.47 28.30
N ILE A 718 -9.57 12.62 27.61
CA ILE A 718 -8.87 11.51 28.27
C ILE A 718 -7.84 11.99 29.31
N VAL A 719 -7.48 13.28 29.26
CA VAL A 719 -6.60 13.95 30.22
C VAL A 719 -7.25 14.04 31.61
N ASP A 720 -8.56 14.27 31.69
CA ASP A 720 -9.28 14.53 32.94
C ASP A 720 -10.46 13.55 33.20
N HIS A 721 -10.89 12.81 32.19
CA HIS A 721 -11.94 11.78 32.27
C HIS A 721 -11.35 10.38 32.13
N THR A 722 -12.06 9.37 32.64
CA THR A 722 -11.74 7.96 32.43
C THR A 722 -11.95 7.50 30.99
N GLU A 723 -11.32 6.40 30.59
CA GLU A 723 -11.52 5.77 29.28
C GLU A 723 -13.01 5.53 28.99
N THR A 724 -13.75 5.08 30.01
CA THR A 724 -15.16 4.72 29.88
C THR A 724 -16.06 5.95 29.78
N GLU A 725 -15.79 7.01 30.56
CA GLU A 725 -16.54 8.28 30.47
C GLU A 725 -16.38 8.94 29.09
N VAL A 726 -15.17 8.96 28.54
CA VAL A 726 -14.90 9.49 27.19
C VAL A 726 -15.70 8.72 26.13
N MET A 727 -15.72 7.40 26.21
CA MET A 727 -16.48 6.56 25.28
C MET A 727 -17.99 6.77 25.43
N GLU A 728 -18.50 6.78 26.66
CA GLU A 728 -19.92 6.95 26.93
C GLU A 728 -20.45 8.29 26.40
N GLU A 729 -19.73 9.37 26.69
CA GLU A 729 -20.13 10.70 26.23
C GLU A 729 -20.15 10.78 24.70
N TYR A 730 -19.12 10.22 24.05
CA TYR A 730 -19.06 10.15 22.61
C TYR A 730 -20.27 9.38 22.04
N LEU A 731 -20.58 8.21 22.60
CA LEU A 731 -21.74 7.39 22.17
C LEU A 731 -23.06 8.15 22.27
N LYS A 732 -23.30 8.84 23.40
CA LYS A 732 -24.51 9.66 23.59
C LYS A 732 -24.62 10.76 22.56
N VAL A 733 -23.53 11.46 22.28
CA VAL A 733 -23.50 12.54 21.27
C VAL A 733 -23.72 11.98 19.87
N ARG A 734 -23.10 10.85 19.52
CA ARG A 734 -23.29 10.22 18.21
C ARG A 734 -24.74 9.78 17.99
N TRP A 735 -25.42 9.33 19.03
CA TRP A 735 -26.85 9.05 18.98
C TRP A 735 -27.68 10.30 18.68
N VAL A 736 -27.46 11.38 19.44
CA VAL A 736 -28.21 12.65 19.29
C VAL A 736 -27.97 13.31 17.94
N GLU A 737 -26.75 13.27 17.43
CA GLU A 737 -26.36 13.89 16.16
C GLU A 737 -26.63 13.01 14.92
N HIS A 738 -27.16 11.80 15.11
CA HIS A 738 -27.45 10.91 13.98
C HIS A 738 -28.62 11.45 13.14
N VAL A 739 -28.50 11.29 11.82
CA VAL A 739 -29.52 11.71 10.85
C VAL A 739 -29.85 10.52 9.94
N PRO A 740 -31.12 10.06 9.89
CA PRO A 740 -32.28 10.57 10.64
C PRO A 740 -32.15 10.33 12.15
N SER A 741 -32.84 11.14 12.96
CA SER A 741 -32.80 10.96 14.41
C SER A 741 -33.41 9.60 14.80
N PRO A 742 -32.71 8.76 15.58
CA PRO A 742 -33.24 7.49 16.07
C PRO A 742 -34.19 7.65 17.26
N GLY A 743 -34.40 8.88 17.76
CA GLY A 743 -35.21 9.17 18.96
C GLY A 743 -34.37 9.56 20.18
N PRO A 744 -34.94 9.51 21.40
CA PRO A 744 -34.19 9.81 22.63
C PRO A 744 -33.03 8.83 22.83
N VAL A 745 -31.98 9.27 23.54
CA VAL A 745 -30.85 8.39 23.92
C VAL A 745 -31.40 7.16 24.66
N PRO A 746 -31.03 5.93 24.25
CA PRO A 746 -31.57 4.73 24.85
C PRO A 746 -31.11 4.61 26.31
N THR A 747 -31.95 4.00 27.14
CA THR A 747 -31.66 3.67 28.54
C THR A 747 -31.93 2.19 28.76
N GLY A 748 -31.47 1.65 29.90
CA GLY A 748 -31.60 0.24 30.24
C GLY A 748 -30.47 -0.63 29.69
N GLU A 749 -30.66 -1.95 29.77
CA GLU A 749 -29.60 -2.94 29.55
C GLU A 749 -29.06 -2.99 28.11
N SER A 750 -29.81 -2.48 27.13
CA SER A 750 -29.43 -2.46 25.72
C SER A 750 -28.82 -1.14 25.25
N ALA A 751 -28.74 -0.12 26.12
CA ALA A 751 -28.37 1.23 25.71
C ALA A 751 -26.98 1.32 25.07
N ILE A 752 -25.96 0.73 25.70
CA ILE A 752 -24.60 0.72 25.14
C ILE A 752 -24.54 -0.07 23.83
N ALA A 753 -25.17 -1.23 23.74
CA ALA A 753 -25.19 -2.03 22.51
C ALA A 753 -25.83 -1.25 21.35
N LEU A 754 -27.00 -0.63 21.56
CA LEU A 754 -27.67 0.18 20.54
C LEU A 754 -26.83 1.38 20.09
N MET A 755 -26.20 2.11 21.01
CA MET A 755 -25.35 3.26 20.65
C MET A 755 -24.08 2.82 19.90
N ARG A 756 -23.48 1.69 20.28
CA ARG A 756 -22.31 1.13 19.57
C ARG A 756 -22.71 0.63 18.18
N LEU A 757 -23.82 -0.10 18.05
CA LEU A 757 -24.35 -0.57 16.76
C LEU A 757 -24.68 0.60 15.82
N LEU A 758 -25.21 1.71 16.33
CA LEU A 758 -25.41 2.94 15.55
C LEU A 758 -24.09 3.44 14.95
N CYS A 759 -23.03 3.51 15.76
CA CYS A 759 -21.72 3.96 15.29
C CYS A 759 -21.07 2.98 14.31
N MET A 760 -21.19 1.67 14.54
CA MET A 760 -20.64 0.63 13.69
C MET A 760 -21.35 0.59 12.32
N ALA A 761 -22.68 0.65 12.30
CA ALA A 761 -23.49 0.55 11.09
C ALA A 761 -23.53 1.85 10.27
N GLN A 762 -23.23 3.01 10.87
CA GLN A 762 -23.20 4.32 10.19
C GLN A 762 -24.46 4.61 9.38
N MET A 763 -24.36 4.76 8.06
CA MET A 763 -25.50 5.02 7.17
C MET A 763 -26.51 3.86 7.14
N SER A 764 -26.07 2.66 7.50
CA SER A 764 -26.91 1.45 7.65
C SER A 764 -27.48 1.31 9.07
N ALA A 765 -27.31 2.29 9.95
CA ALA A 765 -27.85 2.24 11.31
C ALA A 765 -29.38 2.12 11.37
N PRO A 766 -30.19 2.85 10.57
CA PRO A 766 -31.65 2.74 10.67
C PRO A 766 -32.19 1.32 10.49
N PRO A 767 -31.85 0.54 9.43
CA PRO A 767 -32.32 -0.83 9.32
C PRO A 767 -31.75 -1.76 10.41
N VAL A 768 -30.51 -1.55 10.87
CA VAL A 768 -29.90 -2.35 11.95
C VAL A 768 -30.61 -2.14 13.29
N LEU A 769 -30.87 -0.89 13.67
CA LEU A 769 -31.55 -0.57 14.93
C LEU A 769 -33.02 -1.00 14.91
N LYS A 770 -33.68 -0.91 13.75
CA LYS A 770 -35.09 -1.31 13.59
C LYS A 770 -35.30 -2.79 13.90
N VAL A 771 -34.41 -3.66 13.43
CA VAL A 771 -34.55 -5.12 13.59
C VAL A 771 -33.91 -5.65 14.88
N TYR A 772 -33.24 -4.80 15.67
CA TYR A 772 -32.64 -5.21 16.93
C TYR A 772 -33.66 -5.90 17.88
N PRO A 773 -34.90 -5.40 18.05
CA PRO A 773 -35.90 -6.06 18.88
C PRO A 773 -36.41 -7.39 18.29
N GLU A 774 -36.14 -7.67 17.01
CA GLU A 774 -36.53 -8.92 16.33
C GLU A 774 -35.52 -10.06 16.57
N LEU A 775 -34.35 -9.75 17.15
CA LEU A 775 -33.37 -10.76 17.56
C LEU A 775 -33.94 -11.66 18.66
N SER A 776 -33.43 -12.88 18.73
CA SER A 776 -33.69 -13.76 19.88
C SER A 776 -33.24 -13.10 21.20
N GLU A 777 -33.91 -13.42 22.30
CA GLU A 777 -33.54 -12.90 23.63
C GLU A 777 -32.08 -13.24 23.96
N ASP A 778 -31.61 -14.43 23.56
CA ASP A 778 -30.23 -14.87 23.75
C ASP A 778 -29.23 -14.03 22.96
N ASP A 779 -29.52 -13.69 21.69
CA ASP A 779 -28.64 -12.85 20.88
C ASP A 779 -28.61 -11.41 21.41
N GLN A 780 -29.76 -10.86 21.83
CA GLN A 780 -29.82 -9.55 22.48
C GLN A 780 -29.01 -9.55 23.78
N ALA A 781 -29.14 -10.58 24.62
CA ALA A 781 -28.42 -10.69 25.87
C ALA A 781 -26.89 -10.76 25.66
N VAL A 782 -26.44 -11.52 24.67
CA VAL A 782 -25.02 -11.60 24.30
C VAL A 782 -24.50 -10.24 23.84
N LEU A 783 -25.19 -9.57 22.92
CA LEU A 783 -24.78 -8.25 22.42
C LEU A 783 -24.77 -7.19 23.54
N ASN A 784 -25.85 -7.12 24.34
CA ASN A 784 -25.96 -6.21 25.49
C ASN A 784 -24.79 -6.39 26.46
N SER A 785 -24.49 -7.63 26.83
CA SER A 785 -23.47 -7.93 27.83
C SER A 785 -22.06 -7.68 27.31
N GLU A 786 -21.72 -8.24 26.13
CA GLU A 786 -20.36 -8.20 25.60
C GLU A 786 -19.97 -6.80 25.12
N MET A 787 -20.91 -6.03 24.56
CA MET A 787 -20.64 -4.64 24.17
C MET A 787 -20.54 -3.67 25.36
N ALA A 788 -21.08 -4.03 26.53
CA ALA A 788 -20.97 -3.25 27.76
C ALA A 788 -19.65 -3.47 28.51
N LEU A 789 -18.88 -4.51 28.20
CA LEU A 789 -17.58 -4.75 28.84
C LEU A 789 -16.54 -3.69 28.42
N THR A 790 -15.90 -3.05 29.40
CA THR A 790 -15.03 -1.88 29.16
C THR A 790 -13.59 -2.25 28.83
N GLY A 791 -13.10 -3.40 29.34
CA GLY A 791 -11.68 -3.74 29.29
C GLY A 791 -10.81 -2.91 30.25
N CYS A 792 -11.43 -2.14 31.15
CA CYS A 792 -10.75 -1.24 32.10
C CYS A 792 -10.96 -1.73 33.54
N VAL A 793 -9.90 -1.69 34.36
CA VAL A 793 -10.01 -2.04 35.78
C VAL A 793 -10.82 -0.99 36.53
N GLY A 794 -11.85 -1.43 37.25
CA GLY A 794 -12.63 -0.56 38.14
C GLY A 794 -13.47 0.50 37.42
N GLN A 795 -13.67 0.37 36.11
CA GLN A 795 -14.53 1.27 35.33
C GLN A 795 -15.70 0.50 34.71
N SER A 796 -16.87 1.13 34.76
CA SER A 796 -18.09 0.68 34.09
C SER A 796 -18.78 1.89 33.48
N TYR A 797 -19.61 1.66 32.46
CA TYR A 797 -20.55 2.68 32.00
C TYR A 797 -21.57 2.99 33.11
N SER A 798 -22.33 4.08 32.93
CA SER A 798 -23.40 4.49 33.85
C SER A 798 -24.35 3.34 34.13
N SER A 799 -24.72 3.19 35.40
CA SER A 799 -25.43 2.00 35.93
C SER A 799 -26.81 1.74 35.32
N ASP A 800 -27.40 2.76 34.70
CA ASP A 800 -28.69 2.75 34.02
C ASP A 800 -28.57 2.43 32.51
N LEU A 801 -27.37 2.24 31.99
CA LEU A 801 -27.09 1.98 30.56
C LEU A 801 -26.57 0.56 30.27
N ILE A 802 -26.35 -0.26 31.30
CA ILE A 802 -25.73 -1.57 31.18
C ILE A 802 -26.51 -2.66 31.90
N PRO A 803 -26.37 -3.93 31.48
CA PRO A 803 -26.92 -5.07 32.18
C PRO A 803 -26.50 -5.13 33.64
N LYS A 804 -27.42 -5.55 34.51
CA LYS A 804 -27.15 -5.67 35.94
C LYS A 804 -25.99 -6.62 36.24
N ASP A 805 -25.88 -7.73 35.52
CA ASP A 805 -24.82 -8.73 35.74
C ASP A 805 -23.43 -8.17 35.40
N VAL A 806 -23.30 -7.39 34.33
CA VAL A 806 -22.06 -6.71 33.94
C VAL A 806 -21.64 -5.68 34.98
N ARG A 807 -22.61 -4.91 35.51
CA ARG A 807 -22.36 -3.91 36.56
C ARG A 807 -21.91 -4.54 37.87
N ASP A 808 -22.67 -5.53 38.33
CA ASP A 808 -22.49 -6.13 39.65
C ASP A 808 -21.30 -7.11 39.67
N HIS A 809 -20.93 -7.68 38.51
CA HIS A 809 -19.86 -8.68 38.35
C HIS A 809 -18.97 -8.39 37.13
N PRO A 810 -18.15 -7.33 37.15
CA PRO A 810 -17.28 -7.00 36.04
C PRO A 810 -16.32 -8.15 35.74
N LYS A 811 -16.30 -8.58 34.47
CA LYS A 811 -15.54 -9.73 33.98
C LYS A 811 -14.90 -9.41 32.62
N GLY A 812 -13.82 -10.11 32.26
CA GLY A 812 -13.17 -9.96 30.95
C GLY A 812 -12.60 -11.27 30.42
N PRO A 813 -11.87 -11.26 29.29
CA PRO A 813 -11.50 -10.07 28.52
C PRO A 813 -12.71 -9.42 27.83
N ALA A 814 -12.59 -8.14 27.51
CA ALA A 814 -13.51 -7.46 26.59
C ALA A 814 -13.08 -7.72 25.14
N PHE A 815 -14.01 -7.71 24.19
CA PHE A 815 -13.72 -8.03 22.79
C PHE A 815 -13.79 -6.82 21.87
N LEU A 816 -12.75 -6.66 21.06
CA LEU A 816 -12.74 -5.84 19.84
C LEU A 816 -13.08 -6.77 18.66
N ILE A 817 -14.22 -6.54 18.00
CA ILE A 817 -14.57 -7.27 16.77
C ILE A 817 -14.06 -6.46 15.58
N TYR A 818 -12.83 -6.74 15.16
CA TYR A 818 -12.16 -5.97 14.11
C TYR A 818 -12.80 -6.25 12.75
N TYR A 819 -13.26 -5.17 12.09
CA TYR A 819 -14.13 -5.16 10.89
C TYR A 819 -15.61 -5.38 11.15
N GLY A 820 -16.07 -5.36 12.41
CA GLY A 820 -17.49 -5.30 12.74
C GLY A 820 -18.26 -4.18 12.00
N PRO A 821 -17.74 -2.94 11.91
CA PRO A 821 -18.37 -1.85 11.18
C PRO A 821 -18.51 -2.16 9.68
N ALA A 822 -17.47 -2.68 9.04
CA ALA A 822 -17.51 -3.04 7.62
C ALA A 822 -18.57 -4.12 7.34
N PHE A 823 -18.65 -5.12 8.23
CA PHE A 823 -19.65 -6.18 8.16
C PHE A 823 -21.09 -5.66 8.29
N LEU A 824 -21.35 -4.70 9.19
CA LEU A 824 -22.68 -4.10 9.38
C LEU A 824 -23.03 -3.03 8.34
N GLN A 825 -22.03 -2.38 7.74
CA GLN A 825 -22.25 -1.39 6.67
C GLN A 825 -22.57 -2.06 5.34
N ASN A 826 -21.97 -3.23 5.07
CA ASN A 826 -22.16 -3.98 3.83
C ASN A 826 -23.40 -4.89 3.85
N LEU A 827 -24.57 -4.32 4.16
CA LEU A 827 -25.83 -5.08 4.17
C LEU A 827 -26.21 -5.56 2.76
N GLY A 828 -26.03 -4.73 1.73
CA GLY A 828 -26.48 -5.06 0.38
C GLY A 828 -27.98 -5.41 0.36
N ASN A 829 -28.30 -6.64 -0.06
CA ASN A 829 -29.65 -7.19 -0.04
C ASN A 829 -29.95 -8.08 1.19
N ASP A 830 -29.02 -8.17 2.14
CA ASP A 830 -29.19 -8.99 3.33
C ASP A 830 -30.16 -8.36 4.33
N GLN A 831 -30.82 -9.24 5.08
CA GLN A 831 -31.59 -8.83 6.24
C GLN A 831 -30.65 -8.48 7.39
N ALA A 832 -30.80 -7.29 7.96
CA ALA A 832 -29.95 -6.82 9.06
C ALA A 832 -30.02 -7.72 10.31
N VAL A 833 -31.16 -8.40 10.53
CA VAL A 833 -31.34 -9.32 11.67
C VAL A 833 -30.34 -10.49 11.59
N PHE A 834 -30.10 -11.03 10.39
CA PHE A 834 -29.14 -12.11 10.20
C PHE A 834 -27.71 -11.66 10.46
N ARG A 835 -27.36 -10.44 10.03
CA ARG A 835 -26.03 -9.86 10.32
C ARG A 835 -25.82 -9.70 11.81
N LEU A 836 -26.82 -9.21 12.54
CA LEU A 836 -26.75 -9.06 13.99
C LEU A 836 -26.63 -10.42 14.70
N SER A 837 -27.38 -11.44 14.27
CA SER A 837 -27.23 -12.80 14.83
C SER A 837 -25.87 -13.41 14.55
N VAL A 838 -25.31 -13.24 13.34
CA VAL A 838 -23.90 -13.66 13.07
C VAL A 838 -22.94 -12.93 14.00
N LEU A 839 -23.12 -11.62 14.22
CA LEU A 839 -22.27 -10.87 15.15
C LEU A 839 -22.40 -11.39 16.59
N ALA A 840 -23.61 -11.68 17.06
CA ALA A 840 -23.84 -12.29 18.37
C ALA A 840 -23.15 -13.66 18.47
N GLU A 841 -23.20 -14.48 17.42
CA GLU A 841 -22.51 -15.76 17.36
C GLU A 841 -20.99 -15.62 17.43
N VAL A 842 -20.41 -14.61 16.76
CA VAL A 842 -18.97 -14.31 16.88
C VAL A 842 -18.60 -14.00 18.33
N TYR A 843 -19.39 -13.20 19.04
CA TYR A 843 -19.17 -12.93 20.46
C TYR A 843 -19.30 -14.18 21.33
N ARG A 844 -20.29 -15.04 21.06
CA ARG A 844 -20.51 -16.31 21.77
C ARG A 844 -19.32 -17.26 21.59
N CYS A 845 -18.85 -17.47 20.36
CA CYS A 845 -17.65 -18.25 20.08
C CYS A 845 -16.41 -17.65 20.75
N ALA A 846 -16.23 -16.33 20.70
CA ALA A 846 -15.11 -15.67 21.36
C ALA A 846 -15.15 -15.88 22.88
N ARG A 847 -16.32 -15.77 23.51
CA ARG A 847 -16.47 -16.02 24.95
C ARG A 847 -16.16 -17.46 25.34
N GLN A 848 -16.42 -18.44 24.47
CA GLN A 848 -16.03 -19.84 24.70
C GLN A 848 -14.50 -20.04 24.62
N LEU A 849 -13.82 -19.35 23.70
CA LEU A 849 -12.36 -19.38 23.60
C LEU A 849 -11.66 -18.62 24.75
N TRP A 850 -12.30 -17.56 25.25
CA TRP A 850 -11.82 -16.76 26.38
C TRP A 850 -12.91 -16.63 27.45
N PRO A 851 -13.05 -17.65 28.32
CA PRO A 851 -14.03 -17.64 29.40
C PRO A 851 -13.89 -16.39 30.27
N ALA A 852 -15.05 -15.84 30.66
CA ALA A 852 -15.09 -14.62 31.44
C ALA A 852 -14.46 -14.82 32.83
N SER A 853 -13.54 -13.94 33.23
CA SER A 853 -12.96 -13.93 34.58
C SER A 853 -12.66 -12.51 35.07
N ILE A 854 -12.69 -12.33 36.39
CA ILE A 854 -12.33 -11.07 37.04
C ILE A 854 -10.85 -10.72 36.77
N ALA A 855 -9.97 -11.72 36.72
CA ALA A 855 -8.54 -11.53 36.46
C ALA A 855 -8.24 -10.96 35.06
N LYS A 856 -9.21 -11.01 34.13
CA LYS A 856 -9.08 -10.54 32.76
C LYS A 856 -9.88 -9.26 32.48
N VAL A 857 -10.46 -8.61 33.50
CA VAL A 857 -11.22 -7.34 33.37
C VAL A 857 -10.40 -6.25 32.69
N ALA A 858 -9.09 -6.19 32.97
CA ALA A 858 -8.15 -5.21 32.41
C ALA A 858 -7.64 -5.53 31.00
N SER A 859 -8.16 -6.58 30.36
CA SER A 859 -7.61 -7.11 29.11
C SER A 859 -8.63 -7.11 28.00
N SER A 860 -8.11 -6.94 26.78
CA SER A 860 -8.88 -7.01 25.55
C SER A 860 -8.35 -8.10 24.62
N VAL A 861 -9.25 -8.65 23.81
CA VAL A 861 -8.93 -9.61 22.75
C VAL A 861 -9.48 -9.08 21.43
N THR A 862 -8.67 -9.15 20.38
CA THR A 862 -9.06 -8.77 19.03
C THR A 862 -9.56 -10.00 18.27
N VAL A 863 -10.82 -9.99 17.87
CA VAL A 863 -11.44 -11.01 17.03
C VAL A 863 -11.55 -10.45 15.62
N ARG A 864 -10.76 -11.00 14.69
CA ARG A 864 -10.72 -10.55 13.30
C ARG A 864 -11.75 -11.29 12.46
N ILE A 865 -12.61 -10.53 11.81
CA ILE A 865 -13.68 -11.07 10.95
C ILE A 865 -13.49 -10.70 9.47
N ASP A 866 -12.24 -10.44 9.06
CA ASP A 866 -11.93 -9.94 7.71
C ASP A 866 -12.37 -10.86 6.57
N THR A 867 -12.40 -12.18 6.80
CA THR A 867 -12.87 -13.17 5.82
C THR A 867 -14.36 -13.09 5.54
N ILE A 868 -15.17 -12.59 6.48
CA ILE A 868 -16.63 -12.54 6.36
C ILE A 868 -17.19 -11.11 6.18
N LYS A 869 -16.37 -10.07 6.40
CA LYS A 869 -16.83 -8.65 6.38
C LYS A 869 -17.53 -8.25 5.08
N ALA A 870 -17.17 -8.86 3.95
CA ALA A 870 -17.68 -8.51 2.63
C ALA A 870 -18.68 -9.55 2.05
N LEU A 871 -18.82 -10.72 2.69
CA LEU A 871 -19.68 -11.81 2.19
C LEU A 871 -21.14 -11.51 2.47
N SER A 872 -22.06 -11.88 1.56
CA SER A 872 -23.50 -11.87 1.82
C SER A 872 -23.90 -13.02 2.76
N THR A 873 -25.10 -12.93 3.35
CA THR A 873 -25.66 -14.01 4.19
C THR A 873 -25.81 -15.29 3.37
N ASN A 874 -26.18 -15.18 2.10
CA ASN A 874 -26.25 -16.32 1.19
C ASN A 874 -24.87 -16.96 0.96
N ASP A 875 -23.82 -16.16 0.80
CA ASP A 875 -22.45 -16.69 0.62
C ASP A 875 -21.97 -17.42 1.88
N LEU A 876 -22.26 -16.88 3.07
CA LEU A 876 -21.95 -17.52 4.35
C LEU A 876 -22.63 -18.89 4.46
N LEU A 877 -23.92 -18.96 4.11
CA LEU A 877 -24.70 -20.19 4.11
C LEU A 877 -24.28 -21.16 3.00
N GLN A 878 -23.85 -20.66 1.85
CA GLN A 878 -23.39 -21.49 0.73
C GLN A 878 -22.12 -22.28 1.10
N VAL A 879 -21.21 -21.69 1.87
CA VAL A 879 -20.02 -22.40 2.39
C VAL A 879 -20.44 -23.60 3.23
N ILE A 880 -21.44 -23.43 4.11
CA ILE A 880 -21.97 -24.52 4.95
C ILE A 880 -22.66 -25.59 4.09
N LYS A 881 -23.44 -25.18 3.09
CA LYS A 881 -24.08 -26.10 2.13
C LYS A 881 -23.06 -26.91 1.32
N GLN A 882 -21.87 -26.36 1.05
CA GLN A 882 -20.76 -27.06 0.41
C GLN A 882 -20.02 -28.03 1.33
N GLY A 883 -20.41 -28.11 2.61
CA GLY A 883 -19.81 -29.00 3.60
C GLY A 883 -18.56 -28.44 4.30
N ASP A 884 -18.22 -27.18 4.00
CA ASP A 884 -17.20 -26.41 4.72
C ASP A 884 -17.79 -25.75 5.97
N LEU A 885 -16.93 -25.21 6.81
CA LEU A 885 -17.27 -24.61 8.11
C LEU A 885 -16.65 -23.22 8.24
N TRP A 886 -17.29 -22.38 9.05
CA TRP A 886 -16.68 -21.15 9.55
C TRP A 886 -16.13 -21.41 10.94
N LEU A 887 -14.82 -21.25 11.11
CA LEU A 887 -14.13 -21.49 12.37
C LEU A 887 -13.58 -20.17 12.93
N LEU A 888 -13.80 -19.93 14.21
CA LEU A 888 -13.05 -18.96 14.98
C LEU A 888 -11.82 -19.66 15.57
N VAL A 889 -10.63 -19.30 15.11
CA VAL A 889 -9.36 -19.94 15.50
C VAL A 889 -8.58 -19.00 16.40
N LYS A 890 -8.27 -19.45 17.62
CA LYS A 890 -7.37 -18.72 18.53
C LYS A 890 -5.94 -18.82 18.01
N HIS A 891 -5.37 -17.69 17.61
CA HIS A 891 -4.00 -17.64 17.08
C HIS A 891 -2.99 -17.37 18.19
N ASN A 892 -3.35 -16.51 19.15
CA ASN A 892 -2.58 -16.25 20.37
C ASN A 892 -3.53 -15.84 21.51
N ASP A 893 -3.01 -15.45 22.67
CA ASP A 893 -3.85 -15.09 23.82
C ASP A 893 -4.63 -13.77 23.65
N SER A 894 -4.27 -12.95 22.67
CA SER A 894 -4.86 -11.64 22.40
C SER A 894 -5.62 -11.58 21.07
N GLU A 895 -5.57 -12.62 20.24
CA GLU A 895 -6.09 -12.56 18.87
C GLU A 895 -6.73 -13.87 18.39
N ALA A 896 -7.83 -13.73 17.66
CA ALA A 896 -8.52 -14.79 16.94
C ALA A 896 -8.85 -14.35 15.51
N PHE A 897 -9.03 -15.32 14.62
CA PHE A 897 -9.43 -15.10 13.23
C PHE A 897 -10.60 -16.00 12.87
N ILE A 898 -11.59 -15.45 12.17
CA ILE A 898 -12.57 -16.28 11.46
C ILE A 898 -11.91 -16.76 10.17
N GLU A 899 -12.04 -18.05 9.86
CA GLU A 899 -11.60 -18.61 8.59
C GLU A 899 -12.55 -19.69 8.08
N ARG A 900 -12.65 -19.77 6.75
CA ARG A 900 -13.30 -20.89 6.06
C ARG A 900 -12.39 -22.11 6.18
N SER A 901 -12.95 -23.22 6.62
CA SER A 901 -12.21 -24.46 6.82
C SER A 901 -13.02 -25.69 6.42
N SER A 902 -12.36 -26.62 5.75
CA SER A 902 -12.94 -27.94 5.49
C SER A 902 -12.90 -28.81 6.75
N LYS A 903 -13.70 -29.88 6.78
CA LYS A 903 -13.68 -30.87 7.87
C LYS A 903 -12.29 -31.49 8.09
N LYS A 904 -11.50 -31.67 7.01
CA LYS A 904 -10.11 -32.16 7.09
C LYS A 904 -9.20 -31.17 7.83
N LYS A 905 -9.31 -29.87 7.53
CA LYS A 905 -8.53 -28.82 8.20
C LYS A 905 -8.95 -28.67 9.66
N LEU A 906 -10.25 -28.76 9.95
CA LEU A 906 -10.78 -28.83 11.32
C LEU A 906 -10.11 -29.97 12.12
N ASN A 907 -10.09 -31.18 11.58
CA ASN A 907 -9.46 -32.33 12.25
C ASN A 907 -7.96 -32.09 12.51
N LYS A 908 -7.27 -31.38 11.61
CA LYS A 908 -5.87 -31.00 11.80
C LYS A 908 -5.70 -30.02 12.96
N PHE A 909 -6.57 -29.02 13.09
CA PHE A 909 -6.53 -28.09 14.23
C PHE A 909 -6.76 -28.80 15.55
N ILE A 910 -7.73 -29.70 15.61
CA ILE A 910 -8.00 -30.52 16.80
C ILE A 910 -6.78 -31.40 17.11
N ALA A 911 -6.20 -32.07 16.11
CA ALA A 911 -5.02 -32.92 16.30
C ALA A 911 -3.80 -32.11 16.79
N ASN A 912 -3.68 -30.85 16.39
CA ASN A 912 -2.62 -29.94 16.83
C ASN A 912 -2.90 -29.27 18.19
N GLY A 913 -4.03 -29.56 18.83
CA GLY A 913 -4.42 -28.94 20.10
C GLY A 913 -4.74 -27.43 19.98
N GLN A 914 -5.07 -26.94 18.78
CA GLN A 914 -5.43 -25.54 18.59
C GLN A 914 -6.83 -25.27 19.17
N SER A 915 -6.97 -24.19 19.93
CA SER A 915 -8.28 -23.77 20.45
C SER A 915 -9.12 -23.14 19.34
N ILE A 916 -10.27 -23.74 19.05
CA ILE A 916 -11.15 -23.34 17.96
C ILE A 916 -12.61 -23.37 18.43
N GLN A 917 -13.46 -22.61 17.74
CA GLN A 917 -14.92 -22.71 17.84
C GLN A 917 -15.54 -22.72 16.44
N ILE A 918 -16.59 -23.49 16.26
CA ILE A 918 -17.38 -23.49 15.02
C ILE A 918 -18.46 -22.44 15.19
N LEU A 919 -18.61 -21.54 14.22
CA LEU A 919 -19.75 -20.62 14.20
C LEU A 919 -20.99 -21.42 13.78
N ASP A 920 -21.96 -21.53 14.68
CA ASP A 920 -23.24 -22.14 14.33
C ASP A 920 -24.10 -21.12 13.59
N LEU A 921 -24.23 -21.29 12.28
CA LEU A 921 -25.11 -20.46 11.44
C LEU A 921 -26.31 -21.26 10.92
N SER A 922 -26.56 -22.45 11.47
CA SER A 922 -27.62 -23.35 10.99
C SER A 922 -29.02 -22.80 11.24
N TYR A 923 -29.20 -22.05 12.33
CA TYR A 923 -30.47 -21.41 12.70
C TYR A 923 -30.88 -20.27 11.74
N LEU A 924 -29.97 -19.80 10.88
CA LEU A 924 -30.28 -18.80 9.86
C LEU A 924 -30.97 -19.40 8.63
N GLN A 925 -31.05 -20.74 8.51
CA GLN A 925 -31.76 -21.37 7.41
C GLN A 925 -33.27 -21.21 7.61
N PRO A 926 -34.02 -20.74 6.59
CA PRO A 926 -35.47 -20.75 6.66
C PRO A 926 -35.93 -22.19 6.92
N THR A 927 -36.68 -22.41 7.99
CA THR A 927 -37.45 -23.65 8.16
C THR A 927 -38.50 -23.67 7.05
N TYR A 928 -38.22 -24.38 5.97
CA TYR A 928 -39.14 -24.62 4.86
C TYR A 928 -40.20 -25.65 5.21
#